data_AF-A0A2J8VT67-F1
#
_entry.id   AF-A0A2J8VT67-F1
#
_cell.length_a   1.000
_cell.length_b   1.000
_cell.length_c   1.000
_cell.angle_alpha   90.00
_cell.angle_beta   90.00
_cell.angle_gamma   90.00
#
_symmetry.space_group_name_H-M   'P 1'
#
loop_
_entity.id
_entity.type
_entity.pdbx_description
1 polymer ?
#
loop_
_entity_poly.entity_id
_entity_poly.type
_entity_poly.pdbx_seq_one_letter_code
_entity_poly.pdbx_strand_id
1 'polypeptide(L)'
;MDERRRQNIAYEYLCHLEEAKRWMEVCLVEELPPTTELEEGLRNGVYLAKLAKFFAPKMVSEKKIYDVEQTRYKKSGLHFRHTDNTVQWLRAMESIGLPKIFYPETTDVYDRKNIPRMIYCIHALSLYLFKLGIAPQIQDLLGKVDFTEEEISNMRKELEKYGIQMPSFSKIGGILANELSVDEAALHAAVIAINEAVEKGIAEQTVVTLRNPNAVLTLVDDNLAPEYQKELWDAKKKKEENARLKNSCISEEERDAYEELLTQAEIQGNINKVNRQAAVDHINAVIPEGDPENTLLALKKPEAQLPAVYPFAAAMYQNELFNLQKQNAMNYLAHEELLIAVEMLSAVALLNQALESNDLVSVQNQLRSPAIGLNNLDKAYVERYANTLLSVKLEVLSQGQDNLSWNEIQNCIDMINAQIQEENDRVVAVGYINEAIDEGNPLRTLETLLLPTANISDVDPAHAQHYQDVLYHAKSQKLGDSESVSKVLWLDEIQQAVDEANVDEDRAKQWVTLVVDVNQCLEGKKSSDILSVLKSSASNANDIIPECADKYYDALVKAKELKSERVSSDGSWLKLNLHEKYDYYYNTDSKESSWVTPESCLYKESWLTGKEIEDIIEEVTVGYIRENIWSASEELLLRFQATSSGPILREEFEARKSFLHEQEENVVKIQAFWKGYKQRKEYMHRQQTFIDNTDSIVKIQSWFRMATARKSYLSRLQYFRDHNNEIVKIQSLLRANKARDDYKTLVGSENPPLTVIRKFVYLLDQSDLDFQEELEVARLREEVVTKIRANQQLEKDLNLMDIKIGLLVKNRITLEDVISHSKKL
;
A
#
# COMPACT_ATOMS: atom_id res chain seq x y z
N MET A 1 -60.53 -18.13 7.78
CA MET A 1 -60.66 -17.00 6.83
C MET A 1 -59.84 -15.80 7.30
N ASP A 2 -59.98 -15.35 8.56
CA ASP A 2 -59.15 -14.24 9.10
C ASP A 2 -57.65 -14.54 9.19
N GLU A 3 -57.25 -15.77 9.52
CA GLU A 3 -55.83 -16.17 9.61
C GLU A 3 -55.08 -16.00 8.27
N ARG A 4 -55.67 -16.50 7.16
CA ARG A 4 -55.14 -16.38 5.80
C ARG A 4 -55.14 -14.94 5.30
N ARG A 5 -56.18 -14.17 5.63
CA ARG A 5 -56.25 -12.75 5.26
C ARG A 5 -55.14 -11.93 5.95
N ARG A 6 -54.83 -12.22 7.21
CA ARG A 6 -53.73 -11.57 7.94
C ARG A 6 -52.35 -12.00 7.46
N GLN A 7 -52.19 -13.27 7.08
CA GLN A 7 -50.96 -13.73 6.41
C GLN A 7 -50.73 -13.01 5.08
N ASN A 8 -51.78 -12.80 4.29
CA ASN A 8 -51.68 -12.03 3.04
C ASN A 8 -51.27 -10.57 3.31
N ILE A 9 -51.84 -9.91 4.32
CA ILE A 9 -51.45 -8.52 4.67
C ILE A 9 -49.98 -8.43 5.08
N ALA A 10 -49.47 -9.39 5.86
CA ALA A 10 -48.06 -9.43 6.26
C ALA A 10 -47.14 -9.67 5.05
N TYR A 11 -47.54 -10.54 4.13
CA TYR A 11 -46.83 -10.79 2.88
C TYR A 11 -46.82 -9.55 1.96
N GLU A 12 -47.97 -8.91 1.76
CA GLU A 12 -48.11 -7.66 0.99
C GLU A 12 -47.19 -6.57 1.54
N TYR A 13 -47.13 -6.41 2.86
CA TYR A 13 -46.26 -5.41 3.49
C TYR A 13 -44.76 -5.74 3.32
N LEU A 14 -44.37 -7.01 3.42
CA LEU A 14 -42.99 -7.44 3.16
C LEU A 14 -42.57 -7.16 1.71
N CYS A 15 -43.47 -7.38 0.74
CA CYS A 15 -43.24 -6.97 -0.65
C CYS A 15 -43.01 -5.46 -0.75
N HIS A 16 -43.84 -4.64 -0.12
CA HIS A 16 -43.67 -3.17 -0.14
C HIS A 16 -42.39 -2.68 0.55
N LEU A 17 -41.89 -3.40 1.57
CA LEU A 17 -40.59 -3.14 2.18
C LEU A 17 -39.43 -3.46 1.22
N GLU A 18 -39.50 -4.60 0.53
CA GLU A 18 -38.51 -5.00 -0.47
C GLU A 18 -38.46 -4.02 -1.65
N GLU A 19 -39.63 -3.56 -2.11
CA GLU A 19 -39.77 -2.55 -3.17
C GLU A 19 -39.11 -1.23 -2.77
N ALA A 20 -39.39 -0.76 -1.56
CA ALA A 20 -38.81 0.46 -1.01
C ALA A 20 -37.28 0.33 -0.85
N LYS A 21 -36.81 -0.83 -0.38
CA LYS A 21 -35.38 -1.13 -0.25
C LYS A 21 -34.67 -1.01 -1.59
N ARG A 22 -35.08 -1.81 -2.58
CA ARG A 22 -34.41 -1.83 -3.90
C ARG A 22 -34.42 -0.46 -4.56
N TRP A 23 -35.53 0.26 -4.43
CA TRP A 23 -35.63 1.61 -4.97
C TRP A 23 -34.65 2.58 -4.28
N MET A 24 -34.52 2.51 -2.95
CA MET A 24 -33.54 3.32 -2.21
C MET A 24 -32.10 2.94 -2.55
N GLU A 25 -31.78 1.65 -2.72
CA GLU A 25 -30.43 1.20 -3.12
C GLU A 25 -30.04 1.77 -4.49
N VAL A 26 -30.97 1.77 -5.45
CA VAL A 26 -30.75 2.37 -6.77
C VAL A 26 -30.56 3.88 -6.69
N CYS A 27 -31.34 4.59 -5.84
CA CYS A 27 -31.20 6.04 -5.69
C CYS A 27 -29.93 6.46 -4.94
N LEU A 28 -29.46 5.64 -4.00
CA LEU A 28 -28.32 5.96 -3.13
C LEU A 28 -26.99 5.38 -3.62
N VAL A 29 -27.01 4.38 -4.49
CA VAL A 29 -25.83 3.61 -4.94
C VAL A 29 -25.08 3.02 -3.73
N GLU A 30 -25.84 2.49 -2.77
CA GLU A 30 -25.38 1.90 -1.51
C GLU A 30 -26.31 0.74 -1.12
N GLU A 31 -25.76 -0.36 -0.59
CA GLU A 31 -26.54 -1.50 -0.11
C GLU A 31 -27.26 -1.18 1.21
N LEU A 32 -28.55 -1.51 1.29
CA LEU A 32 -29.36 -1.32 2.50
C LEU A 32 -29.49 -2.62 3.30
N PRO A 33 -29.87 -2.53 4.60
CA PRO A 33 -30.11 -3.71 5.43
C PRO A 33 -31.09 -4.71 4.81
N PRO A 34 -31.05 -5.99 5.21
CA PRO A 34 -32.06 -6.98 4.80
C PRO A 34 -33.48 -6.50 5.09
N THR A 35 -34.45 -6.94 4.30
CA THR A 35 -35.85 -6.46 4.33
C THR A 35 -36.53 -6.67 5.68
N THR A 36 -36.13 -7.70 6.41
CA THR A 36 -36.55 -8.01 7.78
C THR A 36 -36.01 -7.02 8.82
N GLU A 37 -34.87 -6.39 8.57
CA GLU A 37 -34.20 -5.43 9.45
C GLU A 37 -34.32 -3.98 8.94
N LEU A 38 -34.92 -3.77 7.76
CA LEU A 38 -35.05 -2.48 7.10
C LEU A 38 -35.77 -1.46 7.97
N GLU A 39 -36.85 -1.89 8.64
CA GLU A 39 -37.59 -1.03 9.57
C GLU A 39 -36.69 -0.46 10.67
N GLU A 40 -35.83 -1.29 11.27
CA GLU A 40 -34.90 -0.89 12.32
C GLU A 40 -33.75 -0.04 11.76
N GLY A 41 -33.29 -0.36 10.54
CA GLY A 41 -32.25 0.38 9.83
C GLY A 41 -32.63 1.82 9.47
N LEU A 42 -33.91 2.10 9.24
CA LEU A 42 -34.41 3.43 8.89
C LEU A 42 -34.64 4.36 10.09
N ARG A 43 -34.66 3.84 11.33
CA ARG A 43 -34.98 4.61 12.55
C ARG A 43 -34.00 5.72 12.88
N ASN A 44 -32.73 5.55 12.51
CA ASN A 44 -31.68 6.55 12.73
C ASN A 44 -31.74 7.72 11.71
N GLY A 45 -32.63 7.64 10.73
CA GLY A 45 -32.87 8.66 9.71
C GLY A 45 -31.72 8.90 8.74
N VAL A 46 -30.59 8.18 8.83
CA VAL A 46 -29.39 8.43 8.00
C VAL A 46 -29.71 8.17 6.52
N TYR A 47 -30.30 7.01 6.20
CA TYR A 47 -30.70 6.70 4.83
C TYR A 47 -31.78 7.66 4.28
N LEU A 48 -32.69 8.12 5.14
CA LEU A 48 -33.71 9.12 4.77
C LEU A 48 -33.07 10.48 4.44
N ALA A 49 -32.06 10.90 5.21
CA ALA A 49 -31.32 12.12 4.96
C ALA A 49 -30.41 12.02 3.71
N LYS A 50 -29.81 10.85 3.45
CA LYS A 50 -29.09 10.57 2.19
C LYS A 50 -30.06 10.63 0.99
N LEU A 51 -31.26 10.08 1.14
CA LEU A 51 -32.31 10.17 0.11
C LEU A 51 -32.76 11.61 -0.10
N ALA A 52 -32.87 12.40 0.97
CA ALA A 52 -33.16 13.83 0.89
C ALA A 52 -32.08 14.62 0.15
N LYS A 53 -30.80 14.26 0.31
CA LYS A 53 -29.69 14.82 -0.48
C LYS A 53 -29.80 14.47 -1.96
N PHE A 54 -30.24 13.25 -2.29
CA PHE A 54 -30.41 12.80 -3.68
C PHE A 54 -31.38 13.70 -4.46
N PHE A 55 -32.58 13.94 -3.95
CA PHE A 55 -33.58 14.73 -4.68
C PHE A 55 -33.58 16.24 -4.35
N ALA A 56 -33.00 16.67 -3.22
CA ALA A 56 -32.91 18.09 -2.82
C ALA A 56 -31.49 18.47 -2.32
N PRO A 57 -30.45 18.38 -3.18
CA PRO A 57 -29.05 18.56 -2.78
C PRO A 57 -28.72 19.99 -2.31
N LYS A 58 -29.53 20.99 -2.69
CA LYS A 58 -29.38 22.38 -2.25
C LYS A 58 -29.81 22.61 -0.80
N MET A 59 -30.66 21.73 -0.26
CA MET A 59 -31.24 21.88 1.07
C MET A 59 -30.50 21.02 2.12
N VAL A 60 -30.08 19.82 1.73
CA VAL A 60 -29.38 18.87 2.62
C VAL A 60 -27.90 18.81 2.29
N SER A 61 -27.05 19.15 3.27
CA SER A 61 -25.60 19.02 3.17
C SER A 61 -25.13 17.77 3.88
N GLU A 62 -24.27 16.98 3.23
CA GLU A 62 -23.69 15.76 3.79
C GLU A 62 -22.94 15.99 5.12
N LYS A 63 -22.31 17.16 5.29
CA LYS A 63 -21.64 17.54 6.54
C LYS A 63 -22.62 17.80 7.70
N LYS A 64 -23.92 17.95 7.42
CA LYS A 64 -24.98 18.17 8.41
C LYS A 64 -25.77 16.90 8.73
N ILE A 65 -25.54 15.80 8.00
CA ILE A 65 -26.12 14.50 8.35
C ILE A 65 -25.36 13.97 9.57
N TYR A 66 -26.10 13.68 10.63
CA TYR A 66 -25.52 13.21 11.87
C TYR A 66 -25.31 11.68 11.82
N ASP A 67 -24.10 11.23 12.17
CA ASP A 67 -23.68 9.82 12.11
C ASP A 67 -23.81 9.19 10.70
N VAL A 68 -23.25 9.85 9.68
CA VAL A 68 -23.31 9.43 8.25
C VAL A 68 -22.90 7.98 8.03
N GLU A 69 -21.84 7.54 8.72
CA GLU A 69 -21.28 6.18 8.64
C GLU A 69 -21.95 5.18 9.60
N GLN A 70 -22.96 5.62 10.36
CA GLN A 70 -23.68 4.81 11.36
C GLN A 70 -22.78 4.16 12.43
N THR A 71 -21.56 4.69 12.64
CA THR A 71 -20.58 4.14 13.60
C THR A 71 -21.08 4.23 15.03
N ARG A 72 -21.79 5.31 15.38
CA ARG A 72 -22.35 5.49 16.72
C ARG A 72 -23.59 4.63 16.89
N TYR A 73 -24.44 4.54 15.87
CA TYR A 73 -25.60 3.67 15.86
C TYR A 73 -25.23 2.21 16.10
N LYS A 74 -24.23 1.68 15.37
CA LYS A 74 -23.74 0.31 15.55
C LYS A 74 -23.12 0.05 16.93
N LYS A 75 -22.51 1.07 17.55
CA LYS A 75 -21.82 0.92 18.86
C LYS A 75 -22.72 1.13 20.08
N SER A 76 -23.70 2.04 20.00
CA SER A 76 -24.45 2.52 21.17
C SER A 76 -25.95 2.70 20.92
N GLY A 77 -26.46 2.28 19.76
CA GLY A 77 -27.87 2.39 19.40
C GLY A 77 -28.34 3.80 19.05
N LEU A 78 -29.65 4.04 19.11
CA LEU A 78 -30.24 5.34 18.79
C LEU A 78 -29.79 6.44 19.77
N HIS A 79 -29.39 7.57 19.20
CA HIS A 79 -29.12 8.81 19.91
C HIS A 79 -30.14 9.87 19.49
N PHE A 80 -30.60 10.73 20.41
CA PHE A 80 -31.63 11.74 20.13
C PHE A 80 -31.31 12.62 18.90
N ARG A 81 -30.03 12.94 18.66
CA ARG A 81 -29.61 13.70 17.46
C ARG A 81 -29.93 13.03 16.12
N HIS A 82 -30.18 11.73 16.07
CA HIS A 82 -30.66 11.05 14.85
C HIS A 82 -32.02 11.59 14.37
N THR A 83 -32.84 12.16 15.27
CA THR A 83 -34.11 12.82 14.89
C THR A 83 -33.92 13.97 13.91
N ASP A 84 -32.76 14.64 13.93
CA ASP A 84 -32.44 15.72 13.01
C ASP A 84 -32.35 15.22 11.56
N ASN A 85 -31.85 14.01 11.34
CA ASN A 85 -31.78 13.39 10.01
C ASN A 85 -33.19 13.21 9.41
N THR A 86 -34.14 12.70 10.21
CA THR A 86 -35.54 12.54 9.79
C THR A 86 -36.20 13.90 9.51
N VAL A 87 -35.92 14.93 10.32
CA VAL A 87 -36.43 16.29 10.10
C VAL A 87 -35.87 16.90 8.82
N GLN A 88 -34.58 16.66 8.50
CA GLN A 88 -33.99 17.10 7.23
C GLN A 88 -34.71 16.46 6.03
N TRP A 89 -35.06 15.18 6.12
CA TRP A 89 -35.84 14.51 5.07
C TRP A 89 -37.26 15.08 4.90
N LEU A 90 -37.98 15.32 6.00
CA LEU A 90 -39.32 15.94 5.94
C LEU A 90 -39.28 17.34 5.29
N ARG A 91 -38.30 18.17 5.66
CA ARG A 91 -38.10 19.50 5.05
C ARG A 91 -37.76 19.41 3.56
N ALA A 92 -37.03 18.37 3.16
CA ALA A 92 -36.67 18.17 1.76
C ALA A 92 -37.92 17.85 0.95
N MET A 93 -38.79 16.98 1.46
CA MET A 93 -40.08 16.66 0.84
C MET A 93 -40.99 17.90 0.73
N GLU A 94 -40.98 18.78 1.73
CA GLU A 94 -41.73 20.04 1.68
C GLU A 94 -41.20 20.98 0.58
N SER A 95 -39.88 21.00 0.37
CA SER A 95 -39.25 21.85 -0.66
C SER A 95 -39.55 21.42 -2.09
N ILE A 96 -39.77 20.12 -2.32
CA ILE A 96 -40.15 19.59 -3.64
C ILE A 96 -41.67 19.62 -3.86
N GLY A 97 -42.47 19.99 -2.86
CA GLY A 97 -43.91 20.14 -2.99
C GLY A 97 -44.73 18.86 -2.78
N LEU A 98 -44.18 17.81 -2.17
CA LEU A 98 -44.94 16.59 -1.87
C LEU A 98 -46.09 16.93 -0.89
N PRO A 99 -47.35 16.51 -1.13
CA PRO A 99 -48.47 16.83 -0.25
C PRO A 99 -48.30 16.31 1.19
N LYS A 100 -48.60 17.14 2.18
CA LYS A 100 -48.43 16.83 3.62
C LYS A 100 -49.23 15.62 4.12
N ILE A 101 -50.26 15.20 3.38
CA ILE A 101 -51.05 13.99 3.68
C ILE A 101 -50.19 12.73 3.75
N PHE A 102 -49.09 12.67 3.00
CA PHE A 102 -48.19 11.52 2.97
C PHE A 102 -47.15 11.52 4.10
N TYR A 103 -47.00 12.61 4.86
CA TYR A 103 -45.85 12.78 5.74
C TYR A 103 -46.03 11.95 7.02
N PRO A 104 -44.99 11.22 7.48
CA PRO A 104 -44.94 10.63 8.81
C PRO A 104 -44.50 11.70 9.84
N GLU A 105 -44.80 11.45 11.11
CA GLU A 105 -44.25 12.24 12.21
C GLU A 105 -42.84 11.74 12.58
N THR A 106 -41.99 12.61 13.16
CA THR A 106 -40.64 12.19 13.59
C THR A 106 -40.68 11.04 14.60
N THR A 107 -41.72 10.98 15.43
CA THR A 107 -41.94 9.88 16.39
C THR A 107 -42.41 8.59 15.72
N ASP A 108 -43.02 8.66 14.53
CA ASP A 108 -43.42 7.47 13.76
C ASP A 108 -42.18 6.66 13.35
N VAL A 109 -41.09 7.36 13.02
CA VAL A 109 -39.79 6.80 12.60
C VAL A 109 -38.86 6.50 13.78
N TYR A 110 -38.56 7.49 14.64
CA TYR A 110 -37.54 7.34 15.70
C TYR A 110 -37.98 6.36 16.81
N ASP A 111 -39.23 6.47 17.28
CA ASP A 111 -39.78 5.63 18.36
C ASP A 111 -40.42 4.33 17.84
N ARG A 112 -40.36 4.06 16.52
CA ARG A 112 -41.03 2.92 15.88
C ARG A 112 -42.54 2.87 16.18
N LYS A 113 -43.21 4.02 16.21
CA LYS A 113 -44.67 4.10 16.46
C LYS A 113 -45.51 3.73 15.23
N ASN A 114 -45.09 4.13 14.03
CA ASN A 114 -45.82 3.89 12.80
C ASN A 114 -44.90 3.87 11.57
N ILE A 115 -44.02 2.86 11.52
CA ILE A 115 -43.13 2.63 10.38
C ILE A 115 -43.89 2.38 9.06
N PRO A 116 -45.06 1.69 9.03
CA PRO A 116 -45.84 1.53 7.80
C PRO A 116 -46.21 2.86 7.13
N ARG A 117 -46.48 3.92 7.91
CA ARG A 117 -46.75 5.26 7.37
C ARG A 117 -45.51 5.89 6.72
N MET A 118 -44.32 5.63 7.25
CA MET A 118 -43.06 6.05 6.62
C MET A 118 -42.82 5.30 5.31
N ILE A 119 -43.06 3.99 5.26
CA ILE A 119 -42.95 3.20 4.02
C ILE A 119 -43.96 3.70 2.97
N TYR A 120 -45.20 3.96 3.38
CA TYR A 120 -46.20 4.60 2.51
C TYR A 120 -45.74 5.96 1.96
N CYS A 121 -45.08 6.76 2.79
CA CYS A 121 -44.48 8.03 2.37
C CYS A 121 -43.37 7.82 1.32
N ILE A 122 -42.51 6.81 1.49
CA ILE A 122 -41.46 6.47 0.51
C ILE A 122 -42.05 6.06 -0.83
N HIS A 123 -43.13 5.26 -0.82
CA HIS A 123 -43.85 4.88 -2.03
C HIS A 123 -44.47 6.09 -2.76
N ALA A 124 -45.10 7.00 -2.00
CA ALA A 124 -45.62 8.25 -2.55
C ALA A 124 -44.51 9.17 -3.10
N LEU A 125 -43.39 9.25 -2.38
CA LEU A 125 -42.21 10.01 -2.80
C LEU A 125 -41.60 9.44 -4.07
N SER A 126 -41.48 8.11 -4.20
CA SER A 126 -40.94 7.47 -5.39
C SER A 126 -41.79 7.75 -6.62
N LEU A 127 -43.11 7.57 -6.52
CA LEU A 127 -44.05 7.93 -7.58
C LEU A 127 -43.96 9.42 -7.96
N TYR A 128 -43.81 10.30 -6.98
CA TYR A 128 -43.69 11.74 -7.23
C TYR A 128 -42.36 12.11 -7.91
N LEU A 129 -41.24 11.57 -7.43
CA LEU A 129 -39.91 11.81 -8.02
C LEU A 129 -39.77 11.20 -9.41
N PHE A 130 -40.44 10.08 -9.67
CA PHE A 130 -40.52 9.49 -11.01
C PHE A 130 -41.29 10.40 -11.97
N LYS A 131 -42.43 10.97 -11.54
CA LYS A 131 -43.18 11.96 -12.34
C LYS A 131 -42.36 13.22 -12.63
N LEU A 132 -41.51 13.64 -11.71
CA LEU A 132 -40.57 14.76 -11.90
C LEU A 132 -39.32 14.40 -12.71
N GLY A 133 -39.13 13.13 -13.09
CA GLY A 133 -37.95 12.65 -13.81
C GLY A 133 -36.65 12.65 -13.00
N ILE A 134 -36.74 12.71 -11.66
CA ILE A 134 -35.59 12.78 -10.75
C ILE A 134 -35.13 11.38 -10.34
N ALA A 135 -36.07 10.43 -10.19
CA ALA A 135 -35.80 9.07 -9.71
C ALA A 135 -36.42 8.01 -10.64
N PRO A 136 -35.88 6.78 -10.67
CA PRO A 136 -36.50 5.66 -11.38
C PRO A 136 -37.82 5.24 -10.72
N GLN A 137 -38.68 4.54 -11.47
CA GLN A 137 -39.93 3.99 -10.97
C GLN A 137 -39.66 2.87 -9.96
N ILE A 138 -40.39 2.85 -8.83
CA ILE A 138 -40.39 1.73 -7.89
C ILE A 138 -40.96 0.47 -8.56
N GLN A 139 -40.32 -0.67 -8.31
CA GLN A 139 -40.76 -1.95 -8.86
C GLN A 139 -42.02 -2.44 -8.12
N ASP A 140 -42.86 -3.19 -8.82
CA ASP A 140 -43.97 -3.95 -8.23
C ASP A 140 -43.54 -5.42 -8.12
N LEU A 141 -43.27 -5.85 -6.89
CA LEU A 141 -42.74 -7.16 -6.53
C LEU A 141 -43.79 -8.07 -5.90
N LEU A 142 -45.05 -7.63 -5.85
CA LEU A 142 -46.15 -8.41 -5.31
C LEU A 142 -46.30 -9.73 -6.08
N GLY A 143 -46.12 -10.86 -5.39
CA GLY A 143 -46.21 -12.20 -6.00
C GLY A 143 -44.97 -12.64 -6.82
N LYS A 144 -43.88 -11.85 -6.83
CA LYS A 144 -42.62 -12.16 -7.52
C LYS A 144 -41.48 -12.52 -6.56
N VAL A 145 -41.65 -12.22 -5.27
CA VAL A 145 -40.68 -12.47 -4.20
C VAL A 145 -41.30 -13.37 -3.17
N ASP A 146 -40.57 -14.43 -2.79
CA ASP A 146 -40.98 -15.38 -1.77
C ASP A 146 -40.25 -15.07 -0.46
N PHE A 147 -41.01 -15.06 0.64
CA PHE A 147 -40.48 -14.93 2.00
C PHE A 147 -40.70 -16.23 2.75
N THR A 148 -39.84 -16.51 3.74
CA THR A 148 -40.01 -17.70 4.58
C THR A 148 -41.26 -17.60 5.45
N GLU A 149 -41.86 -18.74 5.81
CA GLU A 149 -43.02 -18.76 6.71
C GLU A 149 -42.72 -18.12 8.07
N GLU A 150 -41.47 -18.18 8.52
CA GLU A 150 -41.00 -17.56 9.77
C GLU A 150 -41.01 -16.02 9.67
N GLU A 151 -40.54 -15.46 8.56
CA GLU A 151 -40.56 -14.00 8.31
C GLU A 151 -41.98 -13.45 8.24
N ILE A 152 -42.87 -14.13 7.51
CA ILE A 152 -44.29 -13.75 7.39
C ILE A 152 -44.97 -13.84 8.77
N SER A 153 -44.66 -14.87 9.56
CA SER A 153 -45.19 -15.04 10.92
C SER A 153 -44.69 -13.98 11.90
N ASN A 154 -43.41 -13.61 11.82
CA ASN A 154 -42.81 -12.56 12.65
C ASN A 154 -43.37 -11.19 12.30
N MET A 155 -43.46 -10.85 11.01
CA MET A 155 -44.06 -9.59 10.55
C MET A 155 -45.53 -9.49 10.95
N ARG A 156 -46.29 -10.59 10.86
CA ARG A 156 -47.67 -10.62 11.35
C ARG A 156 -47.77 -10.31 12.84
N LYS A 157 -46.92 -10.92 13.68
CA LYS A 157 -46.90 -10.66 15.13
C LYS A 157 -46.55 -9.21 15.43
N GLU A 158 -45.63 -8.61 14.67
CA GLU A 158 -45.30 -7.19 14.82
C GLU A 158 -46.48 -6.29 14.43
N LEU A 159 -47.13 -6.52 13.29
CA LEU A 159 -48.31 -5.77 12.87
C LEU A 159 -49.48 -5.90 13.88
N GLU A 160 -49.69 -7.08 14.48
CA GLU A 160 -50.71 -7.30 15.51
C GLU A 160 -50.39 -6.60 16.84
N LYS A 161 -49.11 -6.47 17.22
CA LYS A 161 -48.67 -5.83 18.47
C LYS A 161 -48.96 -4.33 18.51
N TYR A 162 -48.91 -3.65 17.37
CA TYR A 162 -49.08 -2.20 17.28
C TYR A 162 -50.47 -1.75 16.82
N GLY A 163 -51.34 -2.67 16.37
CA GLY A 163 -52.72 -2.35 16.00
C GLY A 163 -52.86 -1.30 14.89
N ILE A 164 -51.87 -1.22 13.99
CA ILE A 164 -51.77 -0.17 12.97
C ILE A 164 -52.71 -0.48 11.81
N GLN A 165 -53.51 0.51 11.39
CA GLN A 165 -54.27 0.40 10.13
C GLN A 165 -53.33 0.59 8.93
N MET A 166 -53.26 -0.41 8.06
CA MET A 166 -52.46 -0.37 6.84
C MET A 166 -53.00 0.68 5.85
N PRO A 167 -52.15 1.62 5.38
CA PRO A 167 -52.54 2.58 4.35
C PRO A 167 -52.71 1.89 2.99
N SER A 168 -53.60 2.41 2.14
CA SER A 168 -53.87 1.84 0.81
C SER A 168 -52.82 2.27 -0.21
N PHE A 169 -51.81 1.42 -0.45
CA PHE A 169 -50.72 1.66 -1.41
C PHE A 169 -51.20 1.81 -2.86
N SER A 170 -52.29 1.12 -3.25
CA SER A 170 -52.87 1.19 -4.61
C SER A 170 -53.49 2.54 -4.99
N LYS A 171 -53.81 3.41 -4.02
CA LYS A 171 -54.50 4.70 -4.27
C LYS A 171 -53.57 5.91 -4.39
N ILE A 172 -52.26 5.72 -4.26
CA ILE A 172 -51.27 6.81 -4.23
C ILE A 172 -51.26 7.61 -5.54
N GLY A 173 -51.30 6.92 -6.69
CA GLY A 173 -51.23 7.55 -8.01
C GLY A 173 -52.40 8.52 -8.30
N GLY A 174 -53.63 8.13 -7.93
CA GLY A 174 -54.83 8.94 -8.12
C GLY A 174 -54.92 10.17 -7.19
N ILE A 175 -54.36 10.07 -5.98
CA ILE A 175 -54.29 11.21 -5.05
C ILE A 175 -53.28 12.25 -5.56
N LEU A 176 -52.16 11.80 -6.13
CA LEU A 176 -51.15 12.70 -6.71
C LEU A 176 -51.67 13.41 -7.97
N ALA A 177 -52.41 12.74 -8.85
CA ALA A 177 -52.87 13.31 -10.12
C ALA A 177 -53.85 14.49 -9.97
N ASN A 178 -54.63 14.54 -8.88
CA ASN A 178 -55.62 15.59 -8.66
C ASN A 178 -55.03 16.94 -8.18
N GLU A 179 -53.72 17.03 -7.92
CA GLU A 179 -53.08 18.23 -7.37
C GLU A 179 -51.92 18.81 -8.23
N LEU A 180 -51.71 18.38 -9.48
CA LEU A 180 -50.64 18.90 -10.35
C LEU A 180 -50.91 20.32 -10.93
N SER A 181 -49.82 21.02 -11.26
CA SER A 181 -49.80 22.42 -11.72
C SER A 181 -50.18 22.60 -13.20
N VAL A 182 -50.47 23.85 -13.62
CA VAL A 182 -50.96 24.19 -14.97
C VAL A 182 -49.97 23.81 -16.10
N ASP A 183 -48.66 23.88 -15.84
CA ASP A 183 -47.62 23.55 -16.84
C ASP A 183 -47.48 22.03 -17.06
N GLU A 184 -47.76 21.22 -16.04
CA GLU A 184 -47.73 19.75 -16.14
C GLU A 184 -48.94 19.21 -16.91
N ALA A 185 -50.09 19.88 -16.81
CA ALA A 185 -51.28 19.55 -17.61
C ALA A 185 -51.05 19.75 -19.12
N ALA A 186 -50.27 20.77 -19.51
CA ALA A 186 -49.91 21.02 -20.91
C ALA A 186 -48.97 19.94 -21.47
N LEU A 187 -48.02 19.47 -20.68
CA LEU A 187 -47.15 18.33 -21.01
C LEU A 187 -47.97 17.05 -21.20
N HIS A 188 -48.87 16.75 -20.25
CA HIS A 188 -49.75 15.58 -20.34
C HIS A 188 -50.64 15.61 -21.59
N ALA A 189 -51.22 16.77 -21.93
CA ALA A 189 -52.02 16.91 -23.15
C ALA A 189 -51.18 16.70 -24.43
N ALA A 190 -49.93 17.17 -24.45
CA ALA A 190 -49.03 16.95 -25.58
C ALA A 190 -48.68 15.47 -25.78
N VAL A 191 -48.40 14.75 -24.68
CA VAL A 191 -48.10 13.30 -24.69
C VAL A 191 -49.31 12.47 -25.15
N ILE A 192 -50.52 12.83 -24.72
CA ILE A 192 -51.76 12.17 -25.17
C ILE A 192 -51.94 12.39 -26.67
N ALA A 193 -51.78 13.62 -27.15
CA ALA A 193 -51.91 13.95 -28.58
C ALA A 193 -50.89 13.18 -29.45
N ILE A 194 -49.67 12.95 -28.94
CA ILE A 194 -48.67 12.10 -29.61
C ILE A 194 -49.15 10.66 -29.69
N ASN A 195 -49.62 10.08 -28.58
CA ASN A 195 -50.11 8.71 -28.54
C ASN A 195 -51.34 8.48 -29.45
N GLU A 196 -52.22 9.47 -29.58
CA GLU A 196 -53.34 9.44 -30.51
C GLU A 196 -52.90 9.54 -31.97
N ALA A 197 -51.88 10.36 -32.26
CA ALA A 197 -51.33 10.47 -33.61
C ALA A 197 -50.65 9.16 -34.05
N VAL A 198 -49.88 8.55 -33.15
CA VAL A 198 -49.29 7.21 -33.35
C VAL A 198 -50.38 6.18 -33.63
N GLU A 199 -51.55 6.30 -32.97
CA GLU A 199 -52.69 5.41 -33.20
C GLU A 199 -53.34 5.52 -34.58
N LYS A 200 -53.37 6.73 -35.13
CA LYS A 200 -53.92 7.00 -36.45
C LYS A 200 -53.04 6.46 -37.58
N GLY A 201 -51.78 6.14 -37.30
CA GLY A 201 -50.85 5.50 -38.24
C GLY A 201 -50.34 6.41 -39.35
N ILE A 202 -50.52 7.74 -39.24
CA ILE A 202 -50.10 8.71 -40.26
C ILE A 202 -48.77 9.34 -39.83
N ALA A 203 -47.68 8.93 -40.49
CA ALA A 203 -46.32 9.36 -40.16
C ALA A 203 -46.13 10.89 -40.11
N GLU A 204 -46.68 11.61 -41.10
CA GLU A 204 -46.60 13.08 -41.17
C GLU A 204 -47.31 13.74 -39.97
N GLN A 205 -48.46 13.19 -39.55
CA GLN A 205 -49.22 13.71 -38.42
C GLN A 205 -48.51 13.44 -37.10
N THR A 206 -47.86 12.28 -36.98
CA THR A 206 -47.09 11.92 -35.80
C THR A 206 -45.87 12.82 -35.62
N VAL A 207 -45.13 13.15 -36.67
CA VAL A 207 -44.01 14.10 -36.53
C VAL A 207 -44.47 15.51 -36.15
N VAL A 208 -45.62 15.96 -36.67
CA VAL A 208 -46.20 17.25 -36.27
C VAL A 208 -46.52 17.27 -34.77
N THR A 209 -47.03 16.17 -34.19
CA THR A 209 -47.28 16.10 -32.74
C THR A 209 -46.00 15.94 -31.93
N LEU A 210 -44.98 15.24 -32.44
CA LEU A 210 -43.66 15.13 -31.81
C LEU A 210 -42.93 16.49 -31.73
N ARG A 211 -43.19 17.41 -32.66
CA ARG A 211 -42.66 18.79 -32.63
C ARG A 211 -43.40 19.73 -31.68
N ASN A 212 -44.41 19.25 -30.97
CA ASN A 212 -45.14 20.09 -30.02
C ASN A 212 -44.18 20.62 -28.93
N PRO A 213 -44.01 21.94 -28.78
CA PRO A 213 -43.08 22.51 -27.81
C PRO A 213 -43.43 22.12 -26.36
N ASN A 214 -44.70 21.85 -26.09
CA ASN A 214 -45.17 21.42 -24.77
C ASN A 214 -44.81 19.96 -24.46
N ALA A 215 -44.41 19.14 -25.46
CA ALA A 215 -43.95 17.77 -25.25
C ALA A 215 -42.47 17.71 -24.79
N VAL A 216 -41.72 18.81 -24.91
CA VAL A 216 -40.32 18.93 -24.49
C VAL A 216 -39.44 17.80 -25.08
N LEU A 217 -39.68 17.47 -26.35
CA LEU A 217 -38.91 16.47 -27.09
C LEU A 217 -37.75 17.12 -27.83
N THR A 218 -36.64 16.39 -27.96
CA THR A 218 -35.40 16.84 -28.61
C THR A 218 -35.01 15.91 -29.75
N LEU A 219 -34.26 16.44 -30.74
CA LEU A 219 -33.71 15.71 -31.88
C LEU A 219 -34.77 15.10 -32.85
N VAL A 220 -35.93 15.74 -33.05
CA VAL A 220 -36.94 15.24 -34.01
C VAL A 220 -36.57 15.63 -35.45
N ASP A 221 -36.31 14.65 -36.32
CA ASP A 221 -36.01 14.82 -37.75
C ASP A 221 -37.24 14.48 -38.64
N ASP A 222 -37.61 15.39 -39.53
CA ASP A 222 -38.75 15.19 -40.45
C ASP A 222 -38.52 14.04 -41.43
N ASN A 223 -37.26 13.76 -41.76
CA ASN A 223 -36.91 12.72 -42.73
C ASN A 223 -37.11 11.30 -42.17
N LEU A 224 -37.21 11.16 -40.85
CA LEU A 224 -37.39 9.88 -40.14
C LEU A 224 -38.84 9.66 -39.68
N ALA A 225 -39.79 10.42 -40.24
CA ALA A 225 -41.20 10.32 -39.92
C ALA A 225 -41.79 8.89 -39.97
N PRO A 226 -41.54 8.09 -41.05
CA PRO A 226 -42.09 6.74 -41.11
C PRO A 226 -41.43 5.79 -40.10
N GLU A 227 -40.14 5.96 -39.80
CA GLU A 227 -39.39 5.16 -38.83
C GLU A 227 -39.85 5.45 -37.40
N TYR A 228 -40.06 6.72 -37.03
CA TYR A 228 -40.63 7.09 -35.73
C TYR A 228 -42.02 6.52 -35.53
N GLN A 229 -42.89 6.64 -36.55
CA GLN A 229 -44.24 6.11 -36.49
C GLN A 229 -44.24 4.60 -36.24
N LYS A 230 -43.38 3.86 -36.94
CA LYS A 230 -43.26 2.42 -36.77
C LYS A 230 -42.77 2.04 -35.37
N GLU A 231 -41.66 2.63 -34.91
CA GLU A 231 -41.06 2.28 -33.62
C GLU A 231 -41.97 2.67 -32.44
N LEU A 232 -42.60 3.85 -32.49
CA LEU A 232 -43.53 4.29 -31.45
C LEU A 232 -44.80 3.43 -31.42
N TRP A 233 -45.29 3.00 -32.59
CA TRP A 233 -46.43 2.08 -32.66
C TRP A 233 -46.10 0.71 -32.04
N ASP A 234 -44.94 0.14 -32.38
CA ASP A 234 -44.50 -1.14 -31.82
C ASP A 234 -44.24 -1.05 -30.31
N ALA A 235 -43.63 0.05 -29.84
CA ALA A 235 -43.44 0.31 -28.42
C ALA A 235 -44.76 0.44 -27.66
N LYS A 236 -45.73 1.17 -28.23
CA LYS A 236 -47.07 1.32 -27.67
C LYS A 236 -47.80 -0.02 -27.59
N LYS A 237 -47.78 -0.82 -28.66
CA LYS A 237 -48.42 -2.14 -28.69
C LYS A 237 -47.87 -3.09 -27.62
N LYS A 238 -46.54 -3.14 -27.46
CA LYS A 238 -45.91 -3.91 -26.38
C LYS A 238 -46.35 -3.45 -25.00
N LYS A 239 -46.50 -2.13 -24.80
CA LYS A 239 -46.95 -1.57 -23.53
C LYS A 239 -48.42 -1.91 -23.24
N GLU A 240 -49.30 -1.78 -24.22
CA GLU A 240 -50.70 -2.21 -24.13
C GLU A 240 -50.84 -3.70 -23.80
N GLU A 241 -50.03 -4.56 -24.43
CA GLU A 241 -50.02 -6.00 -24.15
C GLU A 241 -49.55 -6.31 -22.73
N ASN A 242 -48.50 -5.63 -22.25
CA ASN A 242 -48.00 -5.78 -20.89
C ASN A 242 -49.01 -5.31 -19.84
N ALA A 243 -49.71 -4.19 -20.09
CA ALA A 243 -50.78 -3.69 -19.22
C ALA A 243 -51.96 -4.68 -19.15
N ARG A 244 -52.32 -5.30 -20.27
CA ARG A 244 -53.38 -6.33 -20.32
C ARG A 244 -53.03 -7.59 -19.55
N LEU A 245 -51.77 -8.05 -19.61
CA LEU A 245 -51.30 -9.20 -18.83
C LEU A 245 -51.34 -8.91 -17.32
N LYS A 246 -51.01 -7.68 -16.92
CA LYS A 246 -51.02 -7.21 -15.53
C LYS A 246 -52.44 -7.09 -14.95
N ASN A 247 -53.40 -6.62 -15.75
CA ASN A 247 -54.76 -6.28 -15.30
C ASN A 247 -55.82 -7.39 -15.53
N SER A 248 -55.41 -8.65 -15.67
CA SER A 248 -56.32 -9.77 -16.00
C SER A 248 -57.45 -10.06 -14.99
N CYS A 249 -57.36 -9.51 -13.76
CA CYS A 249 -58.34 -9.68 -12.69
C CYS A 249 -59.06 -8.38 -12.26
N ILE A 250 -58.92 -7.28 -13.01
CA ILE A 250 -59.44 -5.94 -12.66
C ILE A 250 -60.52 -5.50 -13.67
N SER A 251 -61.60 -4.82 -13.24
CA SER A 251 -62.67 -4.35 -14.14
C SER A 251 -62.18 -3.23 -15.07
N GLU A 252 -62.82 -3.05 -16.23
CA GLU A 252 -62.42 -2.00 -17.20
C GLU A 252 -62.47 -0.58 -16.61
N GLU A 253 -63.30 -0.35 -15.58
CA GLU A 253 -63.45 0.94 -14.91
C GLU A 253 -62.33 1.26 -13.90
N GLU A 254 -61.51 0.27 -13.54
CA GLU A 254 -60.40 0.39 -12.59
C GLU A 254 -59.01 0.46 -13.28
N ARG A 255 -58.97 0.42 -14.62
CA ARG A 255 -57.72 0.50 -15.40
C ARG A 255 -57.22 1.95 -15.50
N ASP A 256 -55.96 2.17 -15.14
CA ASP A 256 -55.32 3.48 -15.30
C ASP A 256 -54.96 3.72 -16.78
N ALA A 257 -55.55 4.75 -17.39
CA ALA A 257 -55.29 5.13 -18.78
C ALA A 257 -53.80 5.43 -19.06
N TYR A 258 -53.02 5.77 -18.04
CA TYR A 258 -51.58 6.00 -18.17
C TYR A 258 -50.74 4.70 -18.25
N GLU A 259 -51.30 3.53 -17.93
CA GLU A 259 -50.60 2.25 -18.11
C GLU A 259 -50.53 1.83 -19.58
N GLU A 260 -51.48 2.27 -20.42
CA GLU A 260 -51.56 1.90 -21.84
C GLU A 260 -50.90 2.93 -22.77
N LEU A 261 -50.74 4.18 -22.33
CA LEU A 261 -50.13 5.25 -23.11
C LEU A 261 -48.60 5.32 -22.91
N LEU A 262 -47.86 5.64 -23.97
CA LEU A 262 -46.43 5.96 -23.84
C LEU A 262 -46.26 7.28 -23.07
N THR A 263 -45.33 7.29 -22.13
CA THR A 263 -44.89 8.47 -21.40
C THR A 263 -43.93 9.32 -22.24
N GLN A 264 -43.73 10.57 -21.84
CA GLN A 264 -42.78 11.47 -22.52
C GLN A 264 -41.35 10.89 -22.57
N ALA A 265 -40.88 10.25 -21.49
CA ALA A 265 -39.57 9.61 -21.45
C ALA A 265 -39.46 8.41 -22.40
N GLU A 266 -40.51 7.58 -22.49
CA GLU A 266 -40.54 6.46 -23.44
C GLU A 266 -40.58 6.96 -24.90
N ILE A 267 -41.35 8.02 -25.19
CA ILE A 267 -41.38 8.64 -26.53
C ILE A 267 -40.00 9.18 -26.91
N GLN A 268 -39.34 9.93 -26.01
CA GLN A 268 -37.98 10.44 -26.25
C GLN A 268 -36.97 9.30 -26.41
N GLY A 269 -37.08 8.22 -25.62
CA GLY A 269 -36.23 7.04 -25.74
C GLY A 269 -36.33 6.37 -27.11
N ASN A 270 -37.55 6.25 -27.65
CA ASN A 270 -37.78 5.68 -28.98
C ASN A 270 -37.31 6.60 -30.11
N ILE A 271 -37.49 7.92 -29.99
CA ILE A 271 -36.91 8.90 -30.94
C ILE A 271 -35.38 8.76 -30.98
N ASN A 272 -34.76 8.76 -29.81
CA ASN A 272 -33.31 8.61 -29.68
C ASN A 272 -32.82 7.29 -30.30
N LYS A 273 -33.58 6.20 -30.13
CA LYS A 273 -33.26 4.90 -30.73
C LYS A 273 -33.28 4.94 -32.26
N VAL A 274 -34.32 5.51 -32.86
CA VAL A 274 -34.45 5.63 -34.32
C VAL A 274 -33.36 6.53 -34.89
N ASN A 275 -33.11 7.68 -34.27
CA ASN A 275 -32.05 8.61 -34.68
C ASN A 275 -30.67 7.97 -34.64
N ARG A 276 -30.38 7.24 -33.56
CA ARG A 276 -29.12 6.52 -33.40
C ARG A 276 -28.94 5.47 -34.49
N GLN A 277 -29.98 4.71 -34.80
CA GLN A 277 -29.92 3.72 -35.87
C GLN A 277 -29.65 4.38 -37.23
N ALA A 278 -30.39 5.44 -37.58
CA ALA A 278 -30.18 6.18 -38.82
C ALA A 278 -28.77 6.79 -38.92
N ALA A 279 -28.23 7.30 -37.82
CA ALA A 279 -26.88 7.83 -37.77
C ALA A 279 -25.81 6.73 -37.95
N VAL A 280 -26.01 5.56 -37.34
CA VAL A 280 -25.12 4.40 -37.50
C VAL A 280 -25.17 3.83 -38.93
N ASP A 281 -26.36 3.77 -39.54
CA ASP A 281 -26.53 3.36 -40.93
C ASP A 281 -25.79 4.32 -41.87
N HIS A 282 -25.88 5.63 -41.61
CA HIS A 282 -25.15 6.64 -42.36
C HIS A 282 -23.62 6.51 -42.19
N ILE A 283 -23.12 6.28 -40.98
CA ILE A 283 -21.69 6.04 -40.74
C ILE A 283 -21.21 4.81 -41.53
N ASN A 284 -21.95 3.70 -41.47
CA ASN A 284 -21.62 2.48 -42.21
C ASN A 284 -21.65 2.66 -43.73
N ALA A 285 -22.48 3.57 -44.24
CA ALA A 285 -22.53 3.89 -45.67
C ALA A 285 -21.35 4.74 -46.15
N VAL A 286 -20.84 5.64 -45.30
CA VAL A 286 -19.76 6.57 -45.64
C VAL A 286 -18.36 5.92 -45.52
N ILE A 287 -18.17 4.98 -44.57
CA ILE A 287 -16.87 4.30 -44.37
C ILE A 287 -16.29 3.68 -45.67
N PRO A 288 -17.07 2.96 -46.51
CA PRO A 288 -16.57 2.41 -47.77
C PRO A 288 -16.19 3.44 -48.85
N GLU A 289 -16.68 4.68 -48.76
CA GLU A 289 -16.38 5.74 -49.72
C GLU A 289 -14.91 6.18 -49.66
N GLY A 290 -14.24 5.94 -48.52
CA GLY A 290 -12.80 6.17 -48.37
C GLY A 290 -12.41 7.63 -48.07
N ASP A 291 -13.37 8.53 -47.83
CA ASP A 291 -13.12 9.95 -47.56
C ASP A 291 -13.06 10.23 -46.03
N PRO A 292 -11.88 10.57 -45.47
CA PRO A 292 -11.72 10.84 -44.05
C PRO A 292 -12.60 11.97 -43.50
N GLU A 293 -12.86 13.01 -44.28
CA GLU A 293 -13.63 14.16 -43.82
C GLU A 293 -15.12 13.83 -43.72
N ASN A 294 -15.65 13.07 -44.68
CA ASN A 294 -17.06 12.63 -44.65
C ASN A 294 -17.29 11.66 -43.49
N THR A 295 -16.36 10.73 -43.25
CA THR A 295 -16.45 9.81 -42.10
C THR A 295 -16.38 10.56 -40.78
N LEU A 296 -15.50 11.55 -40.65
CA LEU A 296 -15.45 12.40 -39.45
C LEU A 296 -16.75 13.17 -39.24
N LEU A 297 -17.33 13.74 -40.30
CA LEU A 297 -18.61 14.47 -40.22
C LEU A 297 -19.76 13.54 -39.79
N ALA A 298 -19.79 12.30 -40.30
CA ALA A 298 -20.76 11.30 -39.90
C ALA A 298 -20.61 10.91 -38.42
N LEU A 299 -19.38 10.72 -37.94
CA LEU A 299 -19.08 10.38 -36.54
C LEU A 299 -19.41 11.51 -35.55
N LYS A 300 -19.32 12.78 -35.97
CA LYS A 300 -19.63 13.95 -35.12
C LYS A 300 -21.12 14.19 -34.87
N LYS A 301 -22.00 13.50 -35.58
CA LYS A 301 -23.45 13.69 -35.46
C LYS A 301 -23.91 13.35 -34.03
N PRO A 302 -24.53 14.28 -33.29
CA PRO A 302 -24.97 14.03 -31.91
C PRO A 302 -25.99 12.89 -31.82
N GLU A 303 -26.72 12.64 -32.91
CA GLU A 303 -27.69 11.56 -33.04
C GLU A 303 -27.03 10.17 -32.92
N ALA A 304 -25.76 10.03 -33.32
CA ALA A 304 -25.03 8.77 -33.24
C ALA A 304 -24.70 8.35 -31.81
N GLN A 305 -24.75 9.27 -30.84
CA GLN A 305 -24.40 9.03 -29.42
C GLN A 305 -23.00 8.41 -29.23
N LEU A 306 -22.05 8.78 -30.09
CA LEU A 306 -20.67 8.30 -30.03
C LEU A 306 -19.78 9.21 -29.15
N PRO A 307 -18.64 8.70 -28.65
CA PRO A 307 -17.65 9.49 -27.95
C PRO A 307 -17.11 10.66 -28.79
N ALA A 308 -16.44 11.61 -28.12
CA ALA A 308 -15.86 12.76 -28.80
C ALA A 308 -14.79 12.33 -29.82
N VAL A 309 -14.97 12.74 -31.07
CA VAL A 309 -14.03 12.49 -32.17
C VAL A 309 -13.18 13.72 -32.50
N TYR A 310 -11.92 13.48 -32.85
CA TYR A 310 -10.93 14.54 -33.04
C TYR A 310 -10.60 14.80 -34.52
N PRO A 311 -10.67 16.06 -35.00
CA PRO A 311 -10.45 16.36 -36.41
C PRO A 311 -9.08 15.97 -36.95
N PHE A 312 -8.02 16.11 -36.14
CA PHE A 312 -6.65 15.79 -36.56
C PHE A 312 -6.44 14.28 -36.84
N ALA A 313 -7.34 13.41 -36.36
CA ALA A 313 -7.26 11.97 -36.51
C ALA A 313 -8.23 11.41 -37.57
N ALA A 314 -8.81 12.27 -38.43
CA ALA A 314 -9.78 11.85 -39.45
C ALA A 314 -9.30 10.67 -40.30
N ALA A 315 -8.06 10.72 -40.80
CA ALA A 315 -7.47 9.65 -41.60
C ALA A 315 -7.32 8.33 -40.83
N MET A 316 -7.03 8.41 -39.52
CA MET A 316 -6.93 7.23 -38.66
C MET A 316 -8.30 6.59 -38.44
N TYR A 317 -9.33 7.37 -38.10
CA TYR A 317 -10.69 6.85 -37.95
C TYR A 317 -11.16 6.16 -39.23
N GLN A 318 -10.92 6.78 -40.40
CA GLN A 318 -11.29 6.21 -41.70
C GLN A 318 -10.63 4.86 -41.95
N ASN A 319 -9.30 4.78 -41.81
CA ASN A 319 -8.55 3.56 -42.13
C ASN A 319 -8.89 2.41 -41.17
N GLU A 320 -8.95 2.69 -39.86
CA GLU A 320 -9.19 1.67 -38.85
C GLU A 320 -10.64 1.19 -38.86
N LEU A 321 -11.63 2.08 -38.98
CA LEU A 321 -13.04 1.69 -39.09
C LEU A 321 -13.31 0.93 -40.39
N PHE A 322 -12.66 1.28 -41.50
CA PHE A 322 -12.76 0.52 -42.75
C PHE A 322 -12.20 -0.90 -42.60
N ASN A 323 -11.05 -1.04 -41.93
CA ASN A 323 -10.47 -2.36 -41.64
C ASN A 323 -11.38 -3.19 -40.75
N LEU A 324 -11.95 -2.61 -39.70
CA LEU A 324 -12.90 -3.28 -38.80
C LEU A 324 -14.17 -3.70 -39.55
N GLN A 325 -14.74 -2.82 -40.38
CA GLN A 325 -15.94 -3.13 -41.15
C GLN A 325 -15.68 -4.29 -42.13
N LYS A 326 -14.52 -4.31 -42.79
CA LYS A 326 -14.13 -5.38 -43.72
C LYS A 326 -13.89 -6.73 -43.03
N GLN A 327 -13.45 -6.72 -41.78
CA GLN A 327 -13.27 -7.93 -40.98
C GLN A 327 -14.61 -8.48 -40.43
N ASN A 328 -15.63 -7.63 -40.34
CA ASN A 328 -16.96 -8.02 -39.91
C ASN A 328 -17.67 -8.83 -41.01
N ALA A 329 -18.24 -9.98 -40.66
CA ALA A 329 -18.92 -10.88 -41.61
C ALA A 329 -20.08 -10.21 -42.36
N MET A 330 -20.71 -9.20 -41.75
CA MET A 330 -21.85 -8.47 -42.34
C MET A 330 -21.44 -7.18 -43.07
N ASN A 331 -20.14 -6.83 -43.11
CA ASN A 331 -19.65 -5.53 -43.58
C ASN A 331 -20.40 -4.34 -42.95
N TYR A 332 -20.83 -4.50 -41.69
CA TYR A 332 -21.65 -3.54 -40.97
C TYR A 332 -21.24 -3.55 -39.51
N LEU A 333 -20.92 -2.38 -38.97
CA LEU A 333 -20.54 -2.18 -37.58
C LEU A 333 -21.78 -1.78 -36.78
N ALA A 334 -22.13 -2.59 -35.78
CA ALA A 334 -23.22 -2.26 -34.86
C ALA A 334 -22.86 -1.03 -34.00
N HIS A 335 -23.87 -0.38 -33.42
CA HIS A 335 -23.65 0.79 -32.57
C HIS A 335 -22.66 0.52 -31.43
N GLU A 336 -22.77 -0.64 -30.77
CA GLU A 336 -21.88 -1.03 -29.67
C GLU A 336 -20.43 -1.20 -30.14
N GLU A 337 -20.22 -1.79 -31.32
CA GLU A 337 -18.89 -1.95 -31.94
C GLU A 337 -18.29 -0.59 -32.31
N LEU A 338 -19.09 0.30 -32.91
CA LEU A 338 -18.67 1.68 -33.23
C LEU A 338 -18.34 2.48 -31.97
N LEU A 339 -19.12 2.33 -30.90
CA LEU A 339 -18.89 3.03 -29.65
C LEU A 339 -17.53 2.64 -29.06
N ILE A 340 -17.25 1.35 -28.96
CA ILE A 340 -15.96 0.83 -28.46
C ILE A 340 -14.81 1.23 -29.39
N ALA A 341 -14.98 1.04 -30.70
CA ALA A 341 -13.95 1.36 -31.68
C ALA A 341 -13.61 2.86 -31.66
N VAL A 342 -14.61 3.74 -31.65
CA VAL A 342 -14.39 5.19 -31.62
C VAL A 342 -13.78 5.63 -30.30
N GLU A 343 -14.17 5.05 -29.17
CA GLU A 343 -13.54 5.31 -27.86
C GLU A 343 -12.05 4.97 -27.88
N MET A 344 -11.72 3.74 -28.30
CA MET A 344 -10.34 3.25 -28.39
C MET A 344 -9.49 4.05 -29.38
N LEU A 345 -10.01 4.29 -30.58
CA LEU A 345 -9.30 5.07 -31.62
C LEU A 345 -9.07 6.51 -31.18
N SER A 346 -10.03 7.11 -30.45
CA SER A 346 -9.87 8.45 -29.90
C SER A 346 -8.78 8.51 -28.82
N ALA A 347 -8.69 7.48 -27.97
CA ALA A 347 -7.60 7.36 -27.00
C ALA A 347 -6.23 7.19 -27.68
N VAL A 348 -6.14 6.38 -28.73
CA VAL A 348 -4.89 6.23 -29.52
C VAL A 348 -4.52 7.51 -30.26
N ALA A 349 -5.50 8.25 -30.78
CA ALA A 349 -5.27 9.55 -31.40
C ALA A 349 -4.66 10.56 -30.42
N LEU A 350 -5.21 10.65 -29.20
CA LEU A 350 -4.67 11.50 -28.15
C LEU A 350 -3.28 11.06 -27.69
N LEU A 351 -3.01 9.75 -27.65
CA LEU A 351 -1.68 9.22 -27.34
C LEU A 351 -0.67 9.62 -28.43
N ASN A 352 -1.01 9.49 -29.71
CA ASN A 352 -0.16 9.92 -30.82
C ASN A 352 0.15 11.42 -30.76
N GLN A 353 -0.84 12.25 -30.44
CA GLN A 353 -0.65 13.69 -30.24
C GLN A 353 0.28 14.00 -29.05
N ALA A 354 0.15 13.25 -27.95
CA ALA A 354 1.04 13.39 -26.80
C ALA A 354 2.48 12.96 -27.13
N LEU A 355 2.65 11.91 -27.94
CA LEU A 355 3.95 11.46 -28.43
C LEU A 355 4.60 12.50 -29.36
N GLU A 356 3.82 13.13 -30.26
CA GLU A 356 4.30 14.19 -31.16
C GLU A 356 4.75 15.46 -30.43
N SER A 357 4.03 15.82 -29.36
CA SER A 357 4.38 16.95 -28.51
C SER A 357 5.52 16.65 -27.54
N ASN A 358 6.02 15.40 -27.52
CA ASN A 358 7.04 14.89 -26.60
C ASN A 358 6.69 15.15 -25.12
N ASP A 359 5.39 15.16 -24.80
CA ASP A 359 4.90 15.37 -23.44
C ASP A 359 4.73 14.03 -22.72
N LEU A 360 5.80 13.63 -22.03
CA LEU A 360 5.85 12.36 -21.30
C LEU A 360 4.72 12.24 -20.26
N VAL A 361 4.31 13.32 -19.60
CA VAL A 361 3.25 13.27 -18.58
C VAL A 361 1.90 12.97 -19.23
N SER A 362 1.62 13.62 -20.36
CA SER A 362 0.41 13.34 -21.13
C SER A 362 0.41 11.91 -21.69
N VAL A 363 1.53 11.43 -22.21
CA VAL A 363 1.68 10.03 -22.68
C VAL A 363 1.35 9.05 -21.55
N GLN A 364 1.94 9.25 -20.36
CA GLN A 364 1.68 8.39 -19.20
C GLN A 364 0.22 8.44 -18.74
N ASN A 365 -0.42 9.61 -18.79
CA ASN A 365 -1.83 9.74 -18.42
C ASN A 365 -2.75 9.01 -19.42
N GLN A 366 -2.43 9.07 -20.72
CA GLN A 366 -3.21 8.34 -21.74
C GLN A 366 -3.03 6.82 -21.63
N LEU A 367 -1.81 6.34 -21.38
CA LEU A 367 -1.55 4.92 -21.14
C LEU A 367 -2.25 4.37 -19.88
N ARG A 368 -2.51 5.23 -18.88
CA ARG A 368 -3.28 4.86 -17.67
C ARG A 368 -4.78 4.89 -17.88
N SER A 369 -5.26 5.50 -18.95
CA SER A 369 -6.69 5.59 -19.24
C SER A 369 -7.23 4.21 -19.66
N PRO A 370 -8.33 3.73 -19.07
CA PRO A 370 -8.93 2.46 -19.51
C PRO A 370 -9.48 2.54 -20.95
N ALA A 371 -9.73 3.75 -21.46
CA ALA A 371 -10.30 3.97 -22.79
C ALA A 371 -9.42 3.47 -23.94
N ILE A 372 -8.11 3.31 -23.74
CA ILE A 372 -7.20 2.81 -24.79
C ILE A 372 -7.30 1.29 -25.00
N GLY A 373 -7.88 0.57 -24.03
CA GLY A 373 -8.15 -0.87 -24.14
C GLY A 373 -6.91 -1.75 -24.34
N LEU A 374 -5.72 -1.32 -23.88
CA LEU A 374 -4.48 -2.08 -24.00
C LEU A 374 -4.45 -3.25 -23.01
N ASN A 375 -3.95 -4.40 -23.45
CA ASN A 375 -3.79 -5.59 -22.64
C ASN A 375 -2.40 -5.63 -21.98
N ASN A 376 -2.31 -6.29 -20.82
CA ASN A 376 -1.06 -6.52 -20.09
C ASN A 376 -0.30 -5.24 -19.68
N LEU A 377 -0.97 -4.09 -19.61
CA LEU A 377 -0.33 -2.86 -19.17
C LEU A 377 -0.20 -2.82 -17.64
N ASP A 378 1.04 -2.96 -17.15
CA ASP A 378 1.34 -2.80 -15.74
C ASP A 378 1.60 -1.33 -15.38
N LYS A 379 0.86 -0.82 -14.39
CA LYS A 379 0.97 0.55 -13.89
C LYS A 379 2.37 0.87 -13.34
N ALA A 380 3.12 -0.12 -12.88
CA ALA A 380 4.48 0.05 -12.36
C ALA A 380 5.49 0.43 -13.45
N TYR A 381 5.28 0.00 -14.70
CA TYR A 381 6.24 0.16 -15.79
C TYR A 381 5.81 1.20 -16.85
N VAL A 382 4.81 2.02 -16.55
CA VAL A 382 4.26 3.07 -17.45
C VAL A 382 5.32 4.03 -17.98
N GLU A 383 6.33 4.36 -17.17
CA GLU A 383 7.45 5.20 -17.62
C GLU A 383 8.31 4.51 -18.69
N ARG A 384 8.58 3.21 -18.52
CA ARG A 384 9.35 2.41 -19.49
C ARG A 384 8.56 2.26 -20.80
N TYR A 385 7.25 2.01 -20.73
CA TYR A 385 6.38 2.00 -21.92
C TYR A 385 6.40 3.34 -22.65
N ALA A 386 6.25 4.45 -21.93
CA ALA A 386 6.21 5.79 -22.52
C ALA A 386 7.53 6.15 -23.23
N ASN A 387 8.67 5.87 -22.61
CA ASN A 387 9.99 6.15 -23.20
C ASN A 387 10.24 5.32 -24.47
N THR A 388 9.90 4.04 -24.47
CA THR A 388 10.08 3.19 -25.66
C THR A 388 9.10 3.56 -26.77
N LEU A 389 7.84 3.90 -26.45
CA LEU A 389 6.87 4.35 -27.45
C LEU A 389 7.30 5.66 -28.13
N LEU A 390 7.98 6.56 -27.42
CA LEU A 390 8.60 7.74 -28.03
C LEU A 390 9.68 7.36 -29.06
N SER A 391 10.54 6.40 -28.73
CA SER A 391 11.55 5.89 -29.66
C SER A 391 10.92 5.22 -30.88
N VAL A 392 9.90 4.37 -30.68
CA VAL A 392 9.17 3.70 -31.77
C VAL A 392 8.47 4.73 -32.66
N LYS A 393 7.85 5.77 -32.10
CA LYS A 393 7.24 6.86 -32.88
C LYS A 393 8.26 7.58 -33.76
N LEU A 394 9.47 7.83 -33.25
CA LEU A 394 10.55 8.44 -34.04
C LEU A 394 11.00 7.54 -35.20
N GLU A 395 11.08 6.23 -34.98
CA GLU A 395 11.39 5.25 -36.02
C GLU A 395 10.32 5.20 -37.11
N VAL A 396 9.04 5.17 -36.73
CA VAL A 396 7.90 5.13 -37.67
C VAL A 396 7.80 6.44 -38.47
N LEU A 397 8.08 7.59 -37.86
CA LEU A 397 8.19 8.87 -38.58
C LEU A 397 9.30 8.85 -39.64
N SER A 398 10.42 8.17 -39.38
CA SER A 398 11.51 8.04 -40.36
C SER A 398 11.12 7.19 -41.58
N GLN A 399 10.11 6.32 -41.43
CA GLN A 399 9.56 5.47 -42.49
C GLN A 399 8.42 6.16 -43.27
N GLY A 400 8.06 7.40 -42.90
CA GLY A 400 7.03 8.19 -43.59
C GLY A 400 5.60 7.92 -43.13
N GLN A 401 5.40 7.29 -41.98
CA GLN A 401 4.09 7.07 -41.37
C GLN A 401 3.87 8.05 -40.21
N ASP A 402 2.72 8.74 -40.25
CA ASP A 402 2.44 9.83 -39.31
C ASP A 402 1.96 9.33 -37.95
N ASN A 403 1.17 8.25 -37.87
CA ASN A 403 0.54 7.77 -36.63
C ASN A 403 0.83 6.30 -36.33
N LEU A 404 1.00 5.97 -35.05
CA LEU A 404 1.02 4.60 -34.55
C LEU A 404 -0.40 4.04 -34.47
N SER A 405 -0.59 2.85 -35.01
CA SER A 405 -1.80 2.04 -34.86
C SER A 405 -1.88 1.43 -33.45
N TRP A 406 -3.08 1.02 -33.06
CA TRP A 406 -3.29 0.32 -31.78
C TRP A 406 -2.44 -0.96 -31.67
N ASN A 407 -2.32 -1.72 -32.77
CA ASN A 407 -1.53 -2.96 -32.81
C ASN A 407 -0.03 -2.72 -32.57
N GLU A 408 0.53 -1.64 -33.13
CA GLU A 408 1.94 -1.29 -32.92
C GLU A 408 2.20 -0.90 -31.46
N ILE A 409 1.27 -0.16 -30.84
CA ILE A 409 1.35 0.21 -29.43
C ILE A 409 1.26 -1.05 -28.54
N GLN A 410 0.32 -1.95 -28.85
CA GLN A 410 0.16 -3.21 -28.11
C GLN A 410 1.41 -4.10 -28.25
N ASN A 411 1.95 -4.27 -29.47
CA ASN A 411 3.19 -5.02 -29.70
C ASN A 411 4.38 -4.42 -28.93
N CYS A 412 4.46 -3.09 -28.85
CA CYS A 412 5.50 -2.43 -28.06
C CYS A 412 5.37 -2.78 -26.57
N ILE A 413 4.16 -2.79 -26.03
CA ILE A 413 3.91 -3.15 -24.63
C ILE A 413 4.22 -4.62 -24.38
N ASP A 414 3.78 -5.53 -25.25
CA ASP A 414 4.04 -6.96 -25.13
C ASP A 414 5.54 -7.28 -25.22
N MET A 415 6.28 -6.59 -26.10
CA MET A 415 7.74 -6.69 -26.18
C MET A 415 8.40 -6.25 -24.86
N ILE A 416 7.97 -5.13 -24.27
CA ILE A 416 8.55 -4.62 -23.02
C ILE A 416 8.20 -5.54 -21.84
N ASN A 417 6.98 -6.06 -21.82
CA ASN A 417 6.58 -7.07 -20.83
C ASN A 417 7.44 -8.33 -20.93
N ALA A 418 7.72 -8.81 -22.15
CA ALA A 418 8.61 -9.95 -22.34
C ALA A 418 10.03 -9.67 -21.83
N GLN A 419 10.57 -8.48 -22.08
CA GLN A 419 11.88 -8.07 -21.55
C GLN A 419 11.89 -7.99 -20.02
N ILE A 420 10.85 -7.41 -19.42
CA ILE A 420 10.72 -7.31 -17.96
C ILE A 420 10.60 -8.70 -17.33
N GLN A 421 9.85 -9.59 -17.97
CA GLN A 421 9.72 -10.97 -17.52
C GLN A 421 11.07 -11.68 -17.56
N GLU A 422 11.84 -11.52 -18.64
CA GLU A 422 13.19 -12.07 -18.74
C GLU A 422 14.14 -11.52 -17.66
N GLU A 423 14.09 -10.21 -17.38
CA GLU A 423 14.85 -9.58 -16.30
C GLU A 423 14.45 -10.13 -14.91
N ASN A 424 13.16 -10.28 -14.64
CA ASN A 424 12.67 -10.83 -13.38
C ASN A 424 13.04 -12.30 -13.23
N ASP A 425 12.91 -13.09 -14.28
CA ASP A 425 13.28 -14.50 -14.28
C ASP A 425 14.79 -14.66 -14.05
N ARG A 426 15.63 -13.76 -14.58
CA ARG A 426 17.07 -13.70 -14.26
C ARG A 426 17.33 -13.42 -12.78
N VAL A 427 16.60 -12.48 -12.17
CA VAL A 427 16.72 -12.19 -10.73
C VAL A 427 16.34 -13.40 -9.88
N VAL A 428 15.28 -14.12 -10.26
CA VAL A 428 14.86 -15.37 -9.59
C VAL A 428 15.93 -16.45 -9.73
N ALA A 429 16.51 -16.62 -10.93
CA ALA A 429 17.59 -17.57 -11.17
C ALA A 429 18.83 -17.28 -10.31
N VAL A 430 19.24 -16.01 -10.22
CA VAL A 430 20.32 -15.57 -9.30
C VAL A 430 19.97 -15.87 -7.84
N GLY A 431 18.70 -15.73 -7.46
CA GLY A 431 18.19 -16.14 -6.15
C GLY A 431 18.39 -17.64 -5.89
N TYR A 432 18.02 -18.50 -6.83
CA TYR A 432 18.22 -19.95 -6.71
C TYR A 432 19.69 -20.35 -6.62
N ILE A 433 20.57 -19.70 -7.39
CA ILE A 433 22.02 -19.92 -7.29
C ILE A 433 22.51 -19.58 -5.87
N ASN A 434 22.11 -18.43 -5.33
CA ASN A 434 22.51 -18.02 -3.99
C ASN A 434 21.97 -18.94 -2.89
N GLU A 435 20.76 -19.49 -3.05
CA GLU A 435 20.19 -20.50 -2.14
C GLU A 435 20.99 -21.81 -2.22
N ALA A 436 21.31 -22.29 -3.43
CA ALA A 436 22.10 -23.50 -3.62
C ALA A 436 23.50 -23.38 -3.00
N ILE A 437 24.13 -22.19 -3.12
CA ILE A 437 25.41 -21.89 -2.46
C ILE A 437 25.29 -22.00 -0.95
N ASP A 438 24.20 -21.51 -0.34
CA ASP A 438 23.99 -21.56 1.12
C ASP A 438 23.71 -22.99 1.62
N GLU A 439 23.09 -23.82 0.81
CA GLU A 439 22.86 -25.23 1.13
C GLU A 439 24.14 -26.06 1.13
N GLY A 440 25.19 -25.61 0.42
CA GLY A 440 26.46 -26.32 0.36
C GLY A 440 26.41 -27.60 -0.48
N ASN A 441 25.45 -27.72 -1.41
CA ASN A 441 25.32 -28.89 -2.28
C ASN A 441 25.86 -28.59 -3.69
N PRO A 442 27.03 -29.14 -4.08
CA PRO A 442 27.66 -28.89 -5.37
C PRO A 442 26.81 -29.22 -6.59
N LEU A 443 26.02 -30.30 -6.52
CA LEU A 443 25.17 -30.73 -7.64
C LEU A 443 24.01 -29.76 -7.85
N ARG A 444 23.43 -29.26 -6.76
CA ARG A 444 22.36 -28.25 -6.83
C ARG A 444 22.90 -26.92 -7.33
N THR A 445 24.10 -26.52 -6.88
CA THR A 445 24.75 -25.30 -7.38
C THR A 445 25.03 -25.40 -8.87
N LEU A 446 25.56 -26.53 -9.35
CA LEU A 446 25.72 -26.77 -10.78
C LEU A 446 24.37 -26.72 -11.54
N GLU A 447 23.33 -27.37 -11.04
CA GLU A 447 22.00 -27.36 -11.66
C GLU A 447 21.48 -25.91 -11.80
N THR A 448 21.64 -25.09 -10.76
CA THR A 448 21.21 -23.68 -10.79
C THR A 448 22.05 -22.80 -11.71
N LEU A 449 23.36 -23.07 -11.84
CA LEU A 449 24.25 -22.36 -12.76
C LEU A 449 23.92 -22.69 -14.24
N LEU A 450 23.47 -23.91 -14.52
CA LEU A 450 23.09 -24.37 -15.85
C LEU A 450 21.67 -23.93 -16.28
N LEU A 451 20.92 -23.24 -15.42
CA LEU A 451 19.60 -22.72 -15.77
C LEU A 451 19.73 -21.74 -16.95
N PRO A 452 19.00 -21.94 -18.07
CA PRO A 452 19.06 -21.04 -19.22
C PRO A 452 18.75 -19.58 -18.86
N THR A 453 17.86 -19.42 -17.88
CA THR A 453 17.44 -18.13 -17.34
C THR A 453 18.56 -17.37 -16.61
N ALA A 454 19.54 -18.08 -16.03
CA ALA A 454 20.66 -17.44 -15.35
C ALA A 454 21.66 -16.81 -16.35
N ASN A 455 21.73 -17.37 -17.57
CA ASN A 455 22.62 -16.91 -18.64
C ASN A 455 24.11 -16.83 -18.23
N ILE A 456 24.56 -17.77 -17.39
CA ILE A 456 25.97 -17.92 -17.00
C ILE A 456 26.71 -18.68 -18.11
N SER A 457 27.86 -18.16 -18.52
CA SER A 457 28.69 -18.74 -19.58
C SER A 457 29.79 -19.62 -19.00
N ASP A 458 30.32 -20.54 -19.82
CA ASP A 458 31.50 -21.36 -19.53
C ASP A 458 31.41 -22.25 -18.27
N VAL A 459 30.21 -22.73 -17.93
CA VAL A 459 29.99 -23.69 -16.84
C VAL A 459 30.33 -25.12 -17.30
N ASP A 460 31.36 -25.72 -16.72
CA ASP A 460 31.75 -27.12 -16.94
C ASP A 460 31.27 -28.02 -15.79
N PRO A 461 30.39 -29.02 -16.06
CA PRO A 461 29.89 -29.95 -15.05
C PRO A 461 30.97 -30.67 -14.22
N ALA A 462 32.19 -30.82 -14.73
CA ALA A 462 33.29 -31.48 -14.02
C ALA A 462 33.77 -30.69 -12.79
N HIS A 463 33.54 -29.37 -12.75
CA HIS A 463 34.02 -28.47 -11.69
C HIS A 463 32.95 -28.13 -10.64
N ALA A 464 31.86 -28.90 -10.56
CA ALA A 464 30.73 -28.61 -9.66
C ALA A 464 31.13 -28.31 -8.21
N GLN A 465 32.05 -29.11 -7.65
CA GLN A 465 32.59 -28.90 -6.29
C GLN A 465 33.36 -27.58 -6.19
N HIS A 466 34.22 -27.30 -7.16
CA HIS A 466 35.04 -26.09 -7.16
C HIS A 466 34.21 -24.83 -7.33
N TYR A 467 33.18 -24.84 -8.20
CA TYR A 467 32.23 -23.73 -8.29
C TYR A 467 31.53 -23.47 -6.97
N GLN A 468 31.07 -24.51 -6.27
CA GLN A 468 30.48 -24.36 -4.94
C GLN A 468 31.45 -23.71 -3.96
N ASP A 469 32.71 -24.15 -3.93
CA ASP A 469 33.70 -23.63 -2.99
C ASP A 469 34.06 -22.17 -3.29
N VAL A 470 34.34 -21.84 -4.56
CA VAL A 470 34.69 -20.47 -5.00
C VAL A 470 33.53 -19.50 -4.76
N LEU A 471 32.31 -19.88 -5.15
CA LEU A 471 31.11 -19.05 -4.94
C LEU A 471 30.81 -18.85 -3.45
N TYR A 472 30.94 -19.91 -2.63
CA TYR A 472 30.76 -19.80 -1.18
C TYR A 472 31.80 -18.87 -0.54
N HIS A 473 33.06 -18.96 -0.97
CA HIS A 473 34.13 -18.07 -0.51
C HIS A 473 33.92 -16.62 -0.95
N ALA A 474 33.50 -16.38 -2.19
CA ALA A 474 33.16 -15.04 -2.68
C ALA A 474 32.01 -14.43 -1.86
N LYS A 475 30.96 -15.20 -1.59
CA LYS A 475 29.83 -14.77 -0.75
C LYS A 475 30.24 -14.48 0.68
N SER A 476 31.11 -15.32 1.26
CA SER A 476 31.64 -15.15 2.62
C SER A 476 32.50 -13.90 2.76
N GLN A 477 33.33 -13.59 1.76
CA GLN A 477 34.13 -12.36 1.72
C GLN A 477 33.22 -11.13 1.68
N LYS A 478 32.20 -11.15 0.82
CA LYS A 478 31.21 -10.07 0.71
C LYS A 478 30.41 -9.87 2.00
N LEU A 479 30.18 -10.92 2.77
CA LEU A 479 29.53 -10.85 4.09
C LEU A 479 30.40 -10.15 5.16
N GLY A 480 31.73 -10.22 5.00
CA GLY A 480 32.72 -9.59 5.88
C GLY A 480 32.95 -8.11 5.60
N ASP A 481 32.61 -7.63 4.41
CA ASP A 481 32.79 -6.22 4.03
C ASP A 481 31.66 -5.32 4.57
N SER A 482 32.02 -4.39 5.46
CA SER A 482 31.07 -3.45 6.07
C SER A 482 30.49 -2.42 5.08
N GLU A 483 31.09 -2.27 3.90
CA GLU A 483 30.64 -1.36 2.83
C GLU A 483 29.64 -2.02 1.87
N SER A 484 29.52 -3.35 1.89
CA SER A 484 28.61 -4.08 1.01
C SER A 484 27.15 -3.87 1.44
N VAL A 485 26.33 -3.31 0.54
CA VAL A 485 24.90 -3.07 0.77
C VAL A 485 24.08 -4.37 0.68
N SER A 486 24.58 -5.38 -0.03
CA SER A 486 23.87 -6.65 -0.28
C SER A 486 24.69 -7.86 0.19
N LYS A 487 24.03 -8.81 0.85
CA LYS A 487 24.64 -10.09 1.29
C LYS A 487 24.56 -11.20 0.23
N VAL A 488 24.10 -10.85 -0.97
CA VAL A 488 23.81 -11.76 -2.09
C VAL A 488 24.82 -11.49 -3.21
N LEU A 489 25.26 -12.54 -3.89
CA LEU A 489 26.07 -12.42 -5.10
C LEU A 489 25.19 -12.03 -6.29
N TRP A 490 25.59 -10.99 -7.02
CA TRP A 490 24.93 -10.55 -8.25
C TRP A 490 25.49 -11.28 -9.47
N LEU A 491 24.77 -11.20 -10.60
CA LEU A 491 25.09 -11.93 -11.83
C LEU A 491 26.56 -11.80 -12.24
N ASP A 492 27.09 -10.56 -12.28
CA ASP A 492 28.47 -10.30 -12.68
C ASP A 492 29.50 -10.94 -11.72
N GLU A 493 29.19 -10.96 -10.43
CA GLU A 493 30.06 -11.56 -9.40
C GLU A 493 30.01 -13.09 -9.48
N ILE A 494 28.85 -13.67 -9.81
CA ILE A 494 28.69 -15.11 -10.03
C ILE A 494 29.48 -15.52 -11.29
N GLN A 495 29.36 -14.77 -12.39
CA GLN A 495 30.13 -15.04 -13.60
C GLN A 495 31.63 -14.92 -13.34
N GLN A 496 32.07 -13.87 -12.64
CA GLN A 496 33.49 -13.71 -12.29
C GLN A 496 34.01 -14.89 -11.44
N ALA A 497 33.21 -15.39 -10.50
CA ALA A 497 33.59 -16.54 -9.68
C ALA A 497 33.66 -17.84 -10.49
N VAL A 498 32.77 -18.04 -11.47
CA VAL A 498 32.82 -19.17 -12.41
C VAL A 498 34.06 -19.08 -13.30
N ASP A 499 34.37 -17.88 -13.81
CA ASP A 499 35.58 -17.65 -14.61
C ASP A 499 36.85 -17.90 -13.79
N GLU A 500 36.89 -17.45 -12.53
CA GLU A 500 38.01 -17.69 -11.61
C GLU A 500 38.19 -19.19 -11.33
N ALA A 501 37.09 -19.91 -11.08
CA ALA A 501 37.12 -21.36 -10.89
C ALA A 501 37.65 -22.12 -12.12
N ASN A 502 37.28 -21.67 -13.33
CA ASN A 502 37.81 -22.24 -14.58
C ASN A 502 39.31 -21.96 -14.75
N VAL A 503 39.77 -20.75 -14.42
CA VAL A 503 41.20 -20.40 -14.44
C VAL A 503 41.98 -21.21 -13.41
N ASP A 504 41.39 -21.50 -12.25
CA ASP A 504 42.01 -22.33 -11.22
C ASP A 504 42.21 -23.77 -11.68
N GLU A 505 41.31 -24.34 -12.48
CA GLU A 505 41.51 -25.65 -13.13
C GLU A 505 42.73 -25.63 -14.05
N ASP A 506 42.87 -24.59 -14.88
CA ASP A 506 44.01 -24.46 -15.78
C ASP A 506 45.34 -24.33 -15.00
N ARG A 507 45.33 -23.57 -13.90
CA ARG A 507 46.49 -23.46 -12.98
C ARG A 507 46.81 -24.80 -12.33
N ALA A 508 45.79 -25.55 -11.90
CA ALA A 508 45.95 -26.87 -11.30
C ALA A 508 46.63 -27.84 -12.29
N LYS A 509 46.15 -27.86 -13.54
CA LYS A 509 46.72 -28.69 -14.62
C LYS A 509 48.16 -28.33 -14.95
N GLN A 510 48.49 -27.04 -15.02
CA GLN A 510 49.87 -26.57 -15.25
C GLN A 510 50.79 -27.02 -14.11
N TRP A 511 50.36 -26.85 -12.87
CA TRP A 511 51.11 -27.29 -11.69
C TRP A 511 51.32 -28.81 -11.68
N VAL A 512 50.27 -29.58 -11.95
CA VAL A 512 50.37 -31.05 -12.02
C VAL A 512 51.38 -31.46 -13.09
N THR A 513 51.33 -30.82 -14.25
CA THR A 513 52.27 -31.07 -15.36
C THR A 513 53.72 -30.83 -14.92
N LEU A 514 53.99 -29.69 -14.26
CA LEU A 514 55.31 -29.38 -13.70
C LEU A 514 55.79 -30.46 -12.72
N VAL A 515 54.96 -30.81 -11.74
CA VAL A 515 55.31 -31.77 -10.69
C VAL A 515 55.54 -33.16 -11.27
N VAL A 516 54.66 -33.62 -12.17
CA VAL A 516 54.76 -34.93 -12.81
C VAL A 516 56.00 -35.00 -13.70
N ASP A 517 56.20 -34.03 -14.59
CA ASP A 517 57.30 -34.06 -15.57
C ASP A 517 58.66 -33.99 -14.89
N VAL A 518 58.82 -33.11 -13.88
CA VAL A 518 60.08 -32.98 -13.12
C VAL A 518 60.36 -34.27 -12.36
N ASN A 519 59.39 -34.80 -11.61
CA ASN A 519 59.62 -36.02 -10.83
C ASN A 519 59.89 -37.25 -11.71
N GLN A 520 59.25 -37.37 -12.87
CA GLN A 520 59.53 -38.43 -13.85
C GLN A 520 60.90 -38.26 -14.51
N CYS A 521 61.32 -37.02 -14.81
CA CYS A 521 62.65 -36.72 -15.33
C CYS A 521 63.76 -37.14 -14.34
N LEU A 522 63.55 -36.86 -13.05
CA LEU A 522 64.45 -37.26 -11.97
C LEU A 522 64.51 -38.79 -11.82
N GLU A 523 63.37 -39.50 -11.90
CA GLU A 523 63.33 -40.98 -11.85
C GLU A 523 64.01 -41.64 -13.05
N GLY A 524 63.86 -41.06 -14.24
CA GLY A 524 64.51 -41.52 -15.46
C GLY A 524 66.02 -41.27 -15.53
N LYS A 525 66.59 -40.56 -14.54
CA LYS A 525 68.00 -40.13 -14.48
C LYS A 525 68.48 -39.34 -15.71
N LYS A 526 67.59 -38.56 -16.32
CA LYS A 526 67.85 -37.84 -17.59
C LYS A 526 68.20 -36.36 -17.36
N SER A 527 69.45 -36.10 -16.95
CA SER A 527 69.95 -34.73 -16.72
C SER A 527 69.83 -33.80 -17.94
N SER A 528 69.94 -34.32 -19.18
CA SER A 528 69.82 -33.52 -20.41
C SER A 528 68.43 -32.90 -20.63
N ASP A 529 67.39 -33.50 -20.06
CA ASP A 529 66.00 -33.18 -20.37
C ASP A 529 65.40 -32.20 -19.36
N ILE A 530 66.08 -31.96 -18.23
CA ILE A 530 65.58 -31.11 -17.13
C ILE A 530 65.34 -29.66 -17.57
N LEU A 531 66.20 -29.13 -18.43
CA LEU A 531 66.07 -27.75 -18.92
C LEU A 531 64.85 -27.60 -19.82
N SER A 532 64.58 -28.60 -20.68
CA SER A 532 63.38 -28.61 -21.51
C SER A 532 62.12 -28.77 -20.67
N VAL A 533 62.13 -29.67 -19.67
CA VAL A 533 61.00 -29.94 -18.77
C VAL A 533 60.66 -28.72 -17.93
N LEU A 534 61.66 -28.08 -17.31
CA LEU A 534 61.43 -26.88 -16.51
C LEU A 534 60.92 -25.72 -17.37
N LYS A 535 61.43 -25.56 -18.61
CA LYS A 535 60.96 -24.50 -19.52
C LYS A 535 59.59 -24.77 -20.12
N SER A 536 59.20 -26.02 -20.34
CA SER A 536 57.89 -26.37 -20.89
C SER A 536 56.78 -26.32 -19.85
N SER A 537 57.12 -26.61 -18.59
CA SER A 537 56.12 -26.89 -17.56
C SER A 537 56.07 -25.83 -16.45
N ALA A 538 57.04 -24.90 -16.37
CA ALA A 538 57.00 -23.79 -15.40
C ALA A 538 56.32 -22.54 -15.96
N SER A 539 55.47 -21.90 -15.14
CA SER A 539 54.76 -20.66 -15.45
C SER A 539 55.71 -19.48 -15.72
N ASN A 540 56.91 -19.50 -15.12
CA ASN A 540 57.97 -18.49 -15.29
C ASN A 540 59.17 -19.06 -16.05
N ALA A 541 58.97 -19.54 -17.27
CA ALA A 541 60.04 -20.09 -18.11
C ALA A 541 61.24 -19.12 -18.33
N ASN A 542 61.02 -17.82 -18.12
CA ASN A 542 62.04 -16.76 -18.24
C ASN A 542 63.02 -16.72 -17.05
N ASP A 543 62.65 -17.26 -15.89
CA ASP A 543 63.48 -17.23 -14.68
C ASP A 543 64.48 -18.41 -14.63
N ILE A 544 64.38 -19.35 -15.56
CA ILE A 544 65.25 -20.53 -15.64
C ILE A 544 66.49 -20.21 -16.47
N ILE A 545 67.64 -20.16 -15.80
CA ILE A 545 68.95 -19.89 -16.42
C ILE A 545 69.51 -21.18 -17.05
N PRO A 546 69.74 -21.25 -18.38
CA PRO A 546 70.26 -22.43 -19.06
C PRO A 546 71.57 -22.96 -18.47
N GLU A 547 72.45 -22.06 -18.06
CA GLU A 547 73.77 -22.35 -17.50
C GLU A 547 73.70 -23.03 -16.12
N CYS A 548 72.54 -22.99 -15.46
CA CYS A 548 72.29 -23.63 -14.17
C CYS A 548 71.63 -25.01 -14.30
N ALA A 549 71.36 -25.52 -15.51
CA ALA A 549 70.62 -26.76 -15.73
C ALA A 549 71.14 -27.96 -14.91
N ASP A 550 72.46 -28.19 -14.92
CA ASP A 550 73.09 -29.28 -14.15
C ASP A 550 72.99 -29.04 -12.64
N LYS A 551 73.13 -27.79 -12.19
CA LYS A 551 73.00 -27.41 -10.76
C LYS A 551 71.56 -27.59 -10.27
N TYR A 552 70.56 -27.24 -11.09
CA TYR A 552 69.15 -27.48 -10.78
C TYR A 552 68.88 -28.98 -10.66
N TYR A 553 69.36 -29.77 -11.62
CA TYR A 553 69.20 -31.23 -11.61
C TYR A 553 69.79 -31.86 -10.35
N ASP A 554 71.04 -31.53 -10.00
CA ASP A 554 71.71 -32.08 -8.83
C ASP A 554 71.02 -31.71 -7.52
N ALA A 555 70.52 -30.47 -7.41
CA ALA A 555 69.80 -30.01 -6.22
C ALA A 555 68.43 -30.71 -6.08
N LEU A 556 67.70 -30.87 -7.19
CA LEU A 556 66.41 -31.56 -7.22
C LEU A 556 66.56 -33.06 -6.92
N VAL A 557 67.58 -33.73 -7.47
CA VAL A 557 67.86 -35.15 -7.16
C VAL A 557 68.13 -35.33 -5.67
N LYS A 558 69.02 -34.50 -5.08
CA LYS A 558 69.33 -34.55 -3.65
C LYS A 558 68.09 -34.35 -2.79
N ALA A 559 67.24 -33.39 -3.13
CA ALA A 559 66.01 -33.14 -2.40
C ALA A 559 65.04 -34.32 -2.49
N LYS A 560 64.89 -34.93 -3.66
CA LYS A 560 64.02 -36.10 -3.85
C LYS A 560 64.53 -37.33 -3.08
N GLU A 561 65.84 -37.58 -3.09
CA GLU A 561 66.46 -38.69 -2.33
C GLU A 561 66.22 -38.54 -0.82
N LEU A 562 66.47 -37.34 -0.27
CA LEU A 562 66.22 -37.02 1.14
C LEU A 562 64.74 -37.18 1.53
N LYS A 563 63.81 -36.87 0.63
CA LYS A 563 62.38 -37.04 0.84
C LYS A 563 61.98 -38.52 0.80
N SER A 564 62.49 -39.25 -0.18
CA SER A 564 62.21 -40.68 -0.37
C SER A 564 62.68 -41.54 0.81
N GLU A 565 63.79 -41.16 1.48
CA GLU A 565 64.29 -41.85 2.67
C GLU A 565 63.37 -41.71 3.91
N ARG A 566 62.50 -40.70 3.94
CA ARG A 566 61.66 -40.37 5.10
C ARG A 566 60.25 -40.97 5.04
N VAL A 567 59.88 -41.61 3.92
CA VAL A 567 58.50 -42.06 3.65
C VAL A 567 58.38 -43.57 3.82
N SER A 568 57.34 -44.03 4.52
CA SER A 568 57.09 -45.47 4.79
C SER A 568 56.00 -46.09 3.90
N SER A 569 55.17 -45.26 3.25
CA SER A 569 54.13 -45.69 2.31
C SER A 569 54.02 -44.69 1.17
N ASP A 570 54.11 -45.16 -0.08
CA ASP A 570 54.00 -44.31 -1.27
C ASP A 570 52.69 -44.62 -1.98
N GLY A 571 51.80 -43.64 -2.05
CA GLY A 571 50.53 -43.72 -2.77
C GLY A 571 50.59 -43.14 -4.17
N SER A 572 49.44 -43.11 -4.85
CA SER A 572 49.32 -42.64 -6.24
C SER A 572 48.73 -41.22 -6.37
N TRP A 573 48.32 -40.59 -5.26
CA TRP A 573 47.64 -39.29 -5.30
C TRP A 573 48.56 -38.13 -4.94
N LEU A 574 48.55 -37.09 -5.76
CA LEU A 574 49.13 -35.79 -5.47
C LEU A 574 48.03 -34.87 -4.93
N LYS A 575 48.39 -34.07 -3.92
CA LYS A 575 47.54 -33.01 -3.38
C LYS A 575 48.18 -31.65 -3.68
N LEU A 576 47.45 -30.81 -4.38
CA LEU A 576 47.77 -29.39 -4.56
C LEU A 576 46.82 -28.58 -3.71
N ASN A 577 47.35 -27.54 -3.06
CA ASN A 577 46.52 -26.56 -2.39
C ASN A 577 46.66 -25.22 -3.14
N LEU A 578 45.57 -24.81 -3.78
CA LEU A 578 45.45 -23.55 -4.52
C LEU A 578 44.99 -22.43 -3.59
N HIS A 579 45.67 -21.30 -3.66
CA HIS A 579 45.35 -20.08 -2.90
C HIS A 579 45.25 -20.25 -1.38
N GLU A 580 45.83 -21.32 -0.80
CA GLU A 580 45.66 -21.65 0.63
C GLU A 580 44.21 -22.01 1.00
N LYS A 581 43.35 -22.31 0.01
CA LYS A 581 41.90 -22.44 0.17
C LYS A 581 41.32 -23.71 -0.46
N TYR A 582 41.76 -24.06 -1.67
CA TYR A 582 41.14 -25.12 -2.47
C TYR A 582 42.08 -26.31 -2.62
N ASP A 583 41.59 -27.51 -2.33
CA ASP A 583 42.37 -28.74 -2.48
C ASP A 583 42.07 -29.41 -3.83
N TYR A 584 43.11 -29.65 -4.61
CA TYR A 584 43.04 -30.34 -5.89
C TYR A 584 43.80 -31.66 -5.83
N TYR A 585 43.20 -32.73 -6.34
CA TYR A 585 43.73 -34.08 -6.28
C TYR A 585 44.02 -34.61 -7.68
N TYR A 586 45.21 -35.18 -7.87
CA TYR A 586 45.60 -35.80 -9.13
C TYR A 586 46.19 -37.18 -8.91
N ASN A 587 45.70 -38.18 -9.63
CA ASN A 587 46.21 -39.54 -9.58
C ASN A 587 47.29 -39.75 -10.65
N THR A 588 48.49 -40.15 -10.24
CA THR A 588 49.61 -40.34 -11.17
C THR A 588 49.46 -41.55 -12.09
N ASP A 589 48.66 -42.55 -11.69
CA ASP A 589 48.54 -43.83 -12.38
C ASP A 589 47.34 -43.82 -13.34
N SER A 590 46.17 -43.37 -12.87
CA SER A 590 44.96 -43.24 -13.70
C SER A 590 44.92 -41.94 -14.51
N LYS A 591 45.74 -40.94 -14.16
CA LYS A 591 45.72 -39.57 -14.70
C LYS A 591 44.40 -38.83 -14.47
N GLU A 592 43.60 -39.28 -13.50
CA GLU A 592 42.34 -38.63 -13.11
C GLU A 592 42.63 -37.44 -12.20
N SER A 593 41.89 -36.35 -12.42
CA SER A 593 41.85 -35.18 -11.54
C SER A 593 40.50 -35.06 -10.84
N SER A 594 40.51 -34.50 -9.63
CA SER A 594 39.29 -34.29 -8.85
C SER A 594 39.47 -33.14 -7.86
N TRP A 595 38.41 -32.33 -7.73
CA TRP A 595 38.25 -31.34 -6.64
C TRP A 595 37.65 -31.94 -5.37
N VAL A 596 37.14 -33.17 -5.46
CA VAL A 596 36.60 -33.94 -4.33
C VAL A 596 37.68 -34.89 -3.80
N THR A 597 37.75 -35.02 -2.49
CA THR A 597 38.68 -35.96 -1.84
C THR A 597 38.32 -37.41 -2.22
N PRO A 598 39.24 -38.17 -2.84
CA PRO A 598 39.00 -39.57 -3.19
C PRO A 598 38.89 -40.47 -1.95
N GLU A 599 37.99 -41.47 -1.98
CA GLU A 599 37.68 -42.35 -0.84
C GLU A 599 38.89 -43.16 -0.31
N SER A 600 39.89 -43.42 -1.15
CA SER A 600 41.12 -44.17 -0.83
C SER A 600 42.39 -43.39 -1.20
N CYS A 601 42.48 -42.14 -0.71
CA CYS A 601 43.59 -41.24 -1.02
C CYS A 601 44.86 -41.58 -0.21
N LEU A 602 45.72 -42.44 -0.77
CA LEU A 602 47.12 -42.57 -0.32
C LEU A 602 47.99 -41.58 -1.11
N TYR A 603 48.70 -40.72 -0.39
CA TYR A 603 49.48 -39.64 -0.97
C TYR A 603 50.86 -40.12 -1.46
N LYS A 604 51.30 -39.52 -2.57
CA LYS A 604 52.62 -39.75 -3.14
C LYS A 604 53.66 -38.87 -2.48
N GLU A 605 54.05 -39.23 -1.26
CA GLU A 605 54.97 -38.44 -0.43
C GLU A 605 56.42 -38.51 -0.90
N SER A 606 56.78 -39.50 -1.74
CA SER A 606 58.14 -39.63 -2.31
C SER A 606 58.48 -38.53 -3.32
N TRP A 607 57.48 -37.88 -3.91
CA TRP A 607 57.66 -36.87 -4.94
C TRP A 607 57.88 -35.48 -4.37
N LEU A 608 58.73 -34.69 -5.04
CA LEU A 608 58.85 -33.26 -4.75
C LEU A 608 57.55 -32.56 -5.11
N THR A 609 57.09 -31.66 -4.25
CA THR A 609 55.96 -30.76 -4.49
C THR A 609 56.39 -29.60 -5.39
N GLY A 610 55.45 -28.95 -6.07
CA GLY A 610 55.77 -27.81 -6.93
C GLY A 610 56.48 -26.68 -6.19
N LYS A 611 56.07 -26.39 -4.95
CA LYS A 611 56.71 -25.37 -4.11
C LYS A 611 58.17 -25.71 -3.79
N GLU A 612 58.46 -26.97 -3.45
CA GLU A 612 59.85 -27.41 -3.24
C GLU A 612 60.68 -27.29 -4.52
N ILE A 613 60.10 -27.61 -5.69
CA ILE A 613 60.77 -27.46 -6.98
C ILE A 613 61.09 -25.98 -7.27
N GLU A 614 60.11 -25.09 -7.08
CA GLU A 614 60.27 -23.65 -7.26
C GLU A 614 61.32 -23.06 -6.30
N ASP A 615 61.25 -23.38 -5.00
CA ASP A 615 62.19 -22.90 -3.98
C ASP A 615 63.64 -23.32 -4.30
N ILE A 616 63.85 -24.56 -4.76
CA ILE A 616 65.16 -25.08 -5.15
C ILE A 616 65.69 -24.35 -6.39
N ILE A 617 64.84 -24.11 -7.39
CA ILE A 617 65.23 -23.37 -8.59
C ILE A 617 65.59 -21.94 -8.22
N GLU A 618 64.80 -21.26 -7.38
CA GLU A 618 65.08 -19.90 -6.92
C GLU A 618 66.42 -19.85 -6.17
N GLU A 619 66.64 -20.77 -5.22
CA GLU A 619 67.89 -20.83 -4.43
C GLU A 619 69.12 -20.99 -5.33
N VAL A 620 69.09 -21.94 -6.26
CA VAL A 620 70.20 -22.18 -7.20
C VAL A 620 70.42 -20.99 -8.12
N THR A 621 69.34 -20.36 -8.59
CA THR A 621 69.39 -19.18 -9.49
C THR A 621 70.01 -17.99 -8.77
N VAL A 622 69.53 -17.66 -7.56
CA VAL A 622 70.07 -16.57 -6.73
C VAL A 622 71.52 -16.84 -6.35
N GLY A 623 71.85 -18.10 -6.03
CA GLY A 623 73.22 -18.53 -5.75
C GLY A 623 74.15 -18.30 -6.93
N TYR A 624 73.74 -18.70 -8.14
CA TYR A 624 74.51 -18.48 -9.37
C TYR A 624 74.70 -16.99 -9.69
N ILE A 625 73.64 -16.18 -9.61
CA ILE A 625 73.71 -14.73 -9.83
C ILE A 625 74.72 -14.10 -8.85
N ARG A 626 74.68 -14.51 -7.57
CA ARG A 626 75.61 -14.05 -6.56
C ARG A 626 77.04 -14.46 -6.92
N GLU A 627 77.32 -15.73 -7.19
CA GLU A 627 78.65 -16.22 -7.58
C GLU A 627 79.24 -15.45 -8.77
N ASN A 628 78.43 -15.18 -9.80
CA ASN A 628 78.86 -14.47 -10.99
C ASN A 628 79.20 -12.98 -10.72
N ILE A 629 78.50 -12.35 -9.78
CA ILE A 629 78.81 -10.98 -9.34
C ILE A 629 80.19 -10.93 -8.64
N TRP A 630 80.55 -11.95 -7.86
CA TRP A 630 81.81 -11.99 -7.12
C TRP A 630 83.00 -12.43 -7.98
N SER A 631 82.83 -13.41 -8.87
CA SER A 631 83.90 -13.95 -9.72
C SER A 631 84.39 -12.98 -10.79
N ALA A 632 83.53 -12.06 -11.26
CA ALA A 632 83.92 -11.00 -12.19
C ALA A 632 84.98 -10.02 -11.64
N SER A 633 85.20 -9.99 -10.31
CA SER A 633 86.12 -9.04 -9.68
C SER A 633 87.58 -9.51 -9.59
N GLU A 634 87.85 -10.82 -9.54
CA GLU A 634 89.19 -11.36 -9.24
C GLU A 634 90.16 -11.34 -10.44
N GLU A 635 89.69 -11.72 -11.65
CA GLU A 635 90.53 -11.67 -12.87
C GLU A 635 90.90 -10.22 -13.26
N LEU A 636 89.99 -9.27 -13.02
CA LEU A 636 90.24 -7.85 -13.28
C LEU A 636 91.25 -7.27 -12.29
N LEU A 637 91.22 -7.68 -11.01
CA LEU A 637 92.16 -7.24 -9.97
C LEU A 637 93.60 -7.71 -10.22
N LEU A 638 93.79 -8.95 -10.70
CA LEU A 638 95.11 -9.51 -11.00
C LEU A 638 95.73 -8.88 -12.26
N ARG A 639 94.93 -8.57 -13.29
CA ARG A 639 95.42 -7.84 -14.48
C ARG A 639 95.75 -6.37 -14.18
N PHE A 640 95.06 -5.75 -13.21
CA PHE A 640 95.30 -4.36 -12.83
C PHE A 640 96.56 -4.14 -11.97
N GLN A 641 96.94 -5.10 -11.12
CA GLN A 641 98.14 -4.99 -10.29
C GLN A 641 99.45 -5.04 -11.08
N ALA A 642 99.45 -5.59 -12.30
CA ALA A 642 100.64 -5.75 -13.13
C ALA A 642 100.92 -4.57 -14.10
N THR A 643 100.06 -3.55 -14.16
CA THR A 643 100.18 -2.43 -15.11
C THR A 643 100.62 -1.15 -14.39
N SER A 644 101.43 -0.29 -15.03
CA SER A 644 101.91 1.00 -14.49
C SER A 644 100.79 1.99 -14.14
N SER A 645 99.57 1.76 -14.60
CA SER A 645 98.36 2.52 -14.31
C SER A 645 97.73 2.20 -12.95
N GLY A 646 98.08 1.06 -12.34
CA GLY A 646 97.48 0.58 -11.08
C GLY A 646 97.62 1.55 -9.91
N PRO A 647 98.79 2.16 -9.66
CA PRO A 647 98.96 3.17 -8.61
C PRO A 647 98.17 4.45 -8.88
N ILE A 648 98.14 4.92 -10.15
CA ILE A 648 97.43 6.15 -10.56
C ILE A 648 95.93 5.98 -10.39
N LEU A 649 95.37 4.84 -10.81
CA LEU A 649 93.95 4.54 -10.61
C LEU A 649 93.62 4.30 -9.13
N ARG A 650 94.57 3.84 -8.30
CA ARG A 650 94.38 3.77 -6.85
C ARG A 650 94.33 5.16 -6.23
N GLU A 651 95.13 6.08 -6.71
CA GLU A 651 95.09 7.48 -6.29
C GLU A 651 93.80 8.16 -6.76
N GLU A 652 93.34 7.92 -7.99
CA GLU A 652 92.03 8.38 -8.47
C GLU A 652 90.86 7.74 -7.72
N PHE A 653 90.96 6.46 -7.38
CA PHE A 653 89.96 5.75 -6.60
C PHE A 653 89.90 6.24 -5.16
N GLU A 654 91.05 6.43 -4.50
CA GLU A 654 91.09 7.01 -3.15
C GLU A 654 90.63 8.47 -3.18
N ALA A 655 90.98 9.25 -4.21
CA ALA A 655 90.44 10.60 -4.39
C ALA A 655 88.91 10.58 -4.58
N ARG A 656 88.38 9.64 -5.37
CA ARG A 656 86.93 9.47 -5.57
C ARG A 656 86.23 9.02 -4.28
N LYS A 657 86.85 8.13 -3.51
CA LYS A 657 86.36 7.66 -2.22
C LYS A 657 86.38 8.77 -1.18
N SER A 658 87.43 9.58 -1.11
CA SER A 658 87.50 10.79 -0.28
C SER A 658 86.42 11.79 -0.68
N PHE A 659 86.23 12.04 -1.97
CA PHE A 659 85.13 12.89 -2.45
C PHE A 659 83.76 12.36 -2.02
N LEU A 660 83.51 11.06 -2.14
CA LEU A 660 82.25 10.45 -1.70
C LEU A 660 82.04 10.57 -0.18
N HIS A 661 83.11 10.43 0.62
CA HIS A 661 83.05 10.68 2.07
C HIS A 661 82.80 12.16 2.40
N GLU A 662 83.39 13.11 1.67
CA GLU A 662 83.09 14.53 1.84
C GLU A 662 81.63 14.87 1.49
N GLN A 663 81.04 14.16 0.53
CA GLN A 663 79.63 14.33 0.17
C GLN A 663 78.65 13.60 1.10
N GLU A 664 79.14 12.79 2.04
CA GLU A 664 78.30 11.98 2.94
C GLU A 664 77.34 12.87 3.75
N GLU A 665 77.80 14.01 4.30
CA GLU A 665 76.92 14.95 5.01
C GLU A 665 75.81 15.52 4.11
N ASN A 666 76.11 15.78 2.84
CA ASN A 666 75.12 16.30 1.89
C ASN A 666 74.10 15.22 1.51
N VAL A 667 74.55 13.98 1.32
CA VAL A 667 73.67 12.83 1.09
C VAL A 667 72.77 12.58 2.31
N VAL A 668 73.30 12.66 3.53
CA VAL A 668 72.52 12.56 4.77
C VAL A 668 71.46 13.67 4.85
N LYS A 669 71.78 14.90 4.46
CA LYS A 669 70.78 16.00 4.38
C LYS A 669 69.67 15.70 3.38
N ILE A 670 70.01 15.19 2.19
CA ILE A 670 69.02 14.81 1.16
C ILE A 670 68.17 13.63 1.63
N GLN A 671 68.78 12.61 2.25
CA GLN A 671 68.07 11.47 2.83
C GLN A 671 67.16 11.89 3.98
N ALA A 672 67.61 12.78 4.86
CA ALA A 672 66.80 13.33 5.93
C ALA A 672 65.62 14.15 5.37
N PHE A 673 65.84 14.94 4.32
CA PHE A 673 64.78 15.65 3.61
C PHE A 673 63.76 14.68 3.02
N TRP A 674 64.21 13.62 2.33
CA TRP A 674 63.33 12.62 1.73
C TRP A 674 62.56 11.80 2.77
N LYS A 675 63.21 11.38 3.86
CA LYS A 675 62.56 10.73 5.01
C LYS A 675 61.49 11.64 5.61
N GLY A 676 61.81 12.93 5.76
CA GLY A 676 60.86 13.94 6.21
C GLY A 676 59.68 14.13 5.24
N TYR A 677 59.94 14.17 3.93
CA TYR A 677 58.90 14.25 2.90
C TYR A 677 57.98 13.04 2.93
N LYS A 678 58.54 11.82 2.98
CA LYS A 678 57.77 10.58 3.09
C LYS A 678 56.88 10.58 4.33
N GLN A 679 57.43 10.94 5.50
CA GLN A 679 56.66 11.01 6.74
C GLN A 679 55.55 12.07 6.70
N ARG A 680 55.81 13.23 6.09
CA ARG A 680 54.79 14.29 5.90
C ARG A 680 53.68 13.84 4.96
N LYS A 681 54.02 13.11 3.88
CA LYS A 681 53.04 12.54 2.96
C LYS A 681 52.15 11.50 3.66
N GLU A 682 52.74 10.61 4.45
CA GLU A 682 51.98 9.65 5.28
C GLU A 682 51.10 10.35 6.32
N TYR A 683 51.60 11.42 6.96
CA TYR A 683 50.81 12.22 7.89
C TYR A 683 49.64 12.92 7.20
N MET A 684 49.86 13.53 6.03
CA MET A 684 48.78 14.15 5.25
C MET A 684 47.73 13.13 4.81
N HIS A 685 48.15 11.93 4.40
CA HIS A 685 47.22 10.85 4.06
C HIS A 685 46.36 10.46 5.27
N ARG A 686 46.98 10.29 6.45
CA ARG A 686 46.25 10.00 7.69
C ARG A 686 45.29 11.13 8.09
N GLN A 687 45.71 12.38 7.93
CA GLN A 687 44.86 13.53 8.18
C GLN A 687 43.65 13.54 7.23
N GLN A 688 43.87 13.25 5.94
CA GLN A 688 42.81 13.15 4.95
C GLN A 688 41.83 12.01 5.30
N THR A 689 42.34 10.83 5.69
CA THR A 689 41.50 9.73 6.18
C THR A 689 40.60 10.17 7.33
N PHE A 690 41.11 10.96 8.29
CA PHE A 690 40.28 11.47 9.38
C PHE A 690 39.25 12.51 8.92
N ILE A 691 39.60 13.37 7.96
CA ILE A 691 38.67 14.35 7.38
C ILE A 691 37.54 13.63 6.63
N ASP A 692 37.89 12.68 5.76
CA ASP A 692 36.94 11.91 4.95
C ASP A 692 35.99 11.09 5.84
N ASN A 693 36.44 10.67 7.02
CA ASN A 693 35.67 9.87 7.97
C ASN A 693 35.13 10.68 9.16
N THR A 694 35.02 12.01 9.04
CA THR A 694 34.56 12.88 10.13
C THR A 694 33.18 12.46 10.65
N ASP A 695 32.25 12.12 9.74
CA ASP A 695 30.89 11.70 10.11
C ASP A 695 30.86 10.41 10.93
N SER A 696 31.69 9.42 10.56
CA SER A 696 31.84 8.16 11.28
C SER A 696 32.43 8.38 12.68
N ILE A 697 33.43 9.25 12.79
CA ILE A 697 34.04 9.62 14.08
C ILE A 697 33.02 10.32 14.99
N VAL A 698 32.24 11.25 14.45
CA VAL A 698 31.18 11.95 15.20
C VAL A 698 30.11 10.96 15.67
N LYS A 699 29.71 10.01 14.82
CA LYS A 699 28.77 8.94 15.21
C LYS A 699 29.31 8.11 16.39
N ILE A 700 30.56 7.65 16.31
CA ILE A 700 31.21 6.88 17.39
C ILE A 700 31.28 7.70 18.68
N GLN A 701 31.74 8.97 18.60
CA GLN A 701 31.78 9.87 19.76
C GLN A 701 30.39 10.08 20.36
N SER A 702 29.35 10.20 19.54
CA SER A 702 27.97 10.34 20.01
C SER A 702 27.49 9.11 20.79
N TRP A 703 27.87 7.90 20.35
CA TRP A 703 27.54 6.66 21.05
C TRP A 703 28.21 6.58 22.42
N PHE A 704 29.49 6.95 22.52
CA PHE A 704 30.17 7.01 23.82
C PHE A 704 29.55 8.05 24.75
N ARG A 705 29.28 9.27 24.25
CA ARG A 705 28.59 10.32 25.04
C ARG A 705 27.24 9.82 25.55
N MET A 706 26.46 9.17 24.69
CA MET A 706 25.16 8.59 25.06
C MET A 706 25.32 7.44 26.07
N ALA A 707 26.26 6.53 25.88
CA ALA A 707 26.51 5.44 26.82
C ALA A 707 26.87 5.97 28.22
N THR A 708 27.73 6.99 28.30
CA THR A 708 28.08 7.65 29.56
C THR A 708 26.87 8.33 30.20
N ALA A 709 26.09 9.09 29.43
CA ALA A 709 24.88 9.75 29.91
C ALA A 709 23.83 8.74 30.41
N ARG A 710 23.61 7.66 29.67
CA ARG A 710 22.70 6.56 30.06
C ARG A 710 23.14 5.89 31.34
N LYS A 711 24.43 5.62 31.51
CA LYS A 711 24.98 5.05 32.75
C LYS A 711 24.72 5.96 33.95
N SER A 712 24.95 7.27 33.81
CA SER A 712 24.67 8.24 34.87
C SER A 712 23.17 8.31 35.21
N TYR A 713 22.31 8.35 34.19
CA TYR A 713 20.85 8.35 34.38
C TYR A 713 20.36 7.09 35.10
N LEU A 714 20.79 5.91 34.65
CA LEU A 714 20.39 4.65 35.26
C LEU A 714 20.86 4.53 36.71
N SER A 715 22.08 4.98 37.01
CA SER A 715 22.57 5.04 38.40
C SER A 715 21.72 5.95 39.27
N ARG A 716 21.30 7.12 38.75
CA ARG A 716 20.42 8.04 39.46
C ARG A 716 19.00 7.50 39.63
N LEU A 717 18.47 6.83 38.61
CA LEU A 717 17.17 6.16 38.68
C LEU A 717 17.19 5.05 39.73
N GLN A 718 18.25 4.25 39.77
CA GLN A 718 18.44 3.22 40.77
C GLN A 718 18.51 3.82 42.17
N TYR A 719 19.28 4.90 42.36
CA TYR A 719 19.33 5.62 43.63
C TYR A 719 17.93 6.04 44.13
N PHE A 720 17.08 6.57 43.26
CA PHE A 720 15.71 6.93 43.65
C PHE A 720 14.81 5.72 43.93
N ARG A 721 14.99 4.60 43.21
CA ARG A 721 14.27 3.36 43.47
C ARG A 721 14.66 2.77 44.83
N ASP A 722 15.94 2.77 45.16
CA ASP A 722 16.46 2.24 46.41
C ASP A 722 15.96 3.07 47.62
N HIS A 723 15.77 4.39 47.44
CA HIS A 723 15.32 5.32 48.48
C HIS A 723 13.83 5.68 48.40
N ASN A 724 13.01 4.86 47.73
CA ASN A 724 11.61 5.20 47.48
C ASN A 724 10.81 5.36 48.79
N ASN A 725 11.11 4.55 49.81
CA ASN A 725 10.45 4.61 51.11
C ASN A 725 10.76 5.92 51.86
N GLU A 726 12.01 6.36 51.82
CA GLU A 726 12.49 7.63 52.38
C GLU A 726 11.86 8.81 51.65
N ILE A 727 11.80 8.77 50.32
CA ILE A 727 11.17 9.80 49.49
C ILE A 727 9.68 9.91 49.82
N VAL A 728 8.95 8.79 49.93
CA VAL A 728 7.53 8.79 50.32
C VAL A 728 7.33 9.40 51.71
N LYS A 729 8.23 9.12 52.67
CA LYS A 729 8.20 9.75 54.01
C LYS A 729 8.43 11.26 53.95
N ILE A 730 9.39 11.73 53.15
CA ILE A 730 9.65 13.16 52.98
C ILE A 730 8.47 13.84 52.26
N GLN A 731 7.93 13.22 51.21
CA GLN A 731 6.79 13.74 50.48
C GLN A 731 5.53 13.80 51.35
N SER A 732 5.27 12.79 52.19
CA SER A 732 4.13 12.79 53.10
C SER A 732 4.27 13.90 54.16
N LEU A 733 5.48 14.11 54.69
CA LEU A 733 5.78 15.22 55.60
C LEU A 733 5.54 16.58 54.93
N LEU A 734 6.04 16.78 53.71
CA LEU A 734 5.85 18.03 52.96
C LEU A 734 4.38 18.28 52.59
N ARG A 735 3.66 17.24 52.16
CA ARG A 735 2.21 17.32 51.90
C ARG A 735 1.44 17.68 53.15
N ALA A 736 1.75 17.05 54.29
CA ALA A 736 1.14 17.35 55.56
C ALA A 736 1.45 18.79 56.02
N ASN A 737 2.68 19.25 55.85
CA ASN A 737 3.05 20.62 56.21
C ASN A 737 2.33 21.65 55.32
N LYS A 738 2.28 21.43 54.01
CA LYS A 738 1.54 22.27 53.08
C LYS A 738 0.03 22.28 53.36
N ALA A 739 -0.56 21.14 53.69
CA ALA A 739 -1.97 21.08 54.07
C ALA A 739 -2.27 21.87 55.37
N ARG A 740 -1.34 21.83 56.35
CA ARG A 740 -1.44 22.64 57.57
C ARG A 740 -1.31 24.13 57.28
N ASP A 741 -0.37 24.53 56.42
CA ASP A 741 -0.21 25.92 56.02
C ASP A 741 -1.43 26.42 55.22
N ASP A 742 -1.95 25.62 54.30
CA ASP A 742 -3.18 25.93 53.57
C ASP A 742 -4.37 26.09 54.55
N TYR A 743 -4.52 25.21 55.55
CA TYR A 743 -5.57 25.31 56.57
C TYR A 743 -5.40 26.55 57.49
N LYS A 744 -4.17 26.82 57.96
CA LYS A 744 -3.88 28.04 58.73
C LYS A 744 -4.19 29.30 57.94
N THR A 745 -3.91 29.29 56.63
CA THR A 745 -4.23 30.40 55.73
C THR A 745 -5.75 30.57 55.60
N LEU A 746 -6.52 29.48 55.53
CA LEU A 746 -7.98 29.54 55.48
C LEU A 746 -8.58 30.15 56.76
N VAL A 747 -8.12 29.72 57.94
CA VAL A 747 -8.71 30.12 59.23
C VAL A 747 -8.21 31.48 59.71
N GLY A 748 -6.95 31.81 59.42
CA GLY A 748 -6.26 32.97 60.01
C GLY A 748 -6.09 34.19 59.10
N SER A 749 -6.37 34.09 57.80
CA SER A 749 -6.23 35.24 56.89
C SER A 749 -7.57 35.91 56.61
N GLU A 750 -7.59 37.25 56.56
CA GLU A 750 -8.80 38.02 56.22
C GLU A 750 -9.25 37.78 54.77
N ASN A 751 -8.33 37.42 53.86
CA ASN A 751 -8.60 37.18 52.44
C ASN A 751 -7.84 35.93 51.93
N PRO A 752 -8.34 34.70 52.16
CA PRO A 752 -7.68 33.49 51.72
C PRO A 752 -7.72 33.34 50.18
N PRO A 753 -6.64 32.87 49.52
CA PRO A 753 -6.62 32.66 48.08
C PRO A 753 -7.69 31.65 47.62
N LEU A 754 -8.32 31.89 46.46
CA LEU A 754 -9.38 31.03 45.90
C LEU A 754 -8.98 29.55 45.80
N THR A 755 -7.69 29.27 45.57
CA THR A 755 -7.15 27.91 45.48
C THR A 755 -7.18 27.16 46.82
N VAL A 756 -6.96 27.88 47.93
CA VAL A 756 -7.07 27.34 49.29
C VAL A 756 -8.54 27.13 49.64
N ILE A 757 -9.40 28.12 49.34
CA ILE A 757 -10.85 28.01 49.55
C ILE A 757 -11.38 26.76 48.83
N ARG A 758 -11.11 26.62 47.52
CA ARG A 758 -11.57 25.47 46.71
C ARG A 758 -11.18 24.12 47.33
N LYS A 759 -9.98 24.01 47.90
CA LYS A 759 -9.53 22.75 48.54
C LYS A 759 -10.35 22.37 49.75
N PHE A 760 -10.90 23.35 50.47
CA PHE A 760 -11.66 23.14 51.70
C PHE A 760 -13.13 23.58 51.56
N VAL A 761 -13.64 23.79 50.34
CA VAL A 761 -15.06 24.15 50.09
C VAL A 761 -15.99 23.13 50.71
N TYR A 762 -15.63 21.84 50.68
CA TYR A 762 -16.44 20.79 51.30
C TYR A 762 -16.54 20.88 52.83
N LEU A 763 -15.62 21.61 53.49
CA LEU A 763 -15.70 21.93 54.93
C LEU A 763 -16.43 23.24 55.19
N LEU A 764 -16.74 24.00 54.14
CA LEU A 764 -17.47 25.27 54.19
C LEU A 764 -18.93 25.12 53.71
N ASP A 765 -19.24 24.03 52.99
CA ASP A 765 -20.61 23.64 52.69
C ASP A 765 -21.29 23.22 54.00
N GLN A 766 -22.36 23.92 54.37
CA GLN A 766 -23.22 23.52 55.48
C GLN A 766 -23.88 22.19 55.13
N SER A 767 -23.43 21.10 55.75
CA SER A 767 -24.05 19.79 55.55
C SER A 767 -25.34 19.67 56.36
N ASP A 768 -26.24 18.77 55.95
CA ASP A 768 -27.43 18.44 56.75
C ASP A 768 -27.06 17.97 58.17
N LEU A 769 -25.85 17.45 58.35
CA LEU A 769 -25.29 17.08 59.65
C LEU A 769 -24.98 18.33 60.48
N ASP A 770 -24.35 19.35 59.91
CA ASP A 770 -24.10 20.63 60.60
C ASP A 770 -25.43 21.31 60.99
N PHE A 771 -26.45 21.20 60.13
CA PHE A 771 -27.79 21.71 60.42
C PHE A 771 -28.46 20.93 61.56
N GLN A 772 -28.29 19.60 61.61
CA GLN A 772 -28.74 18.77 62.72
C GLN A 772 -28.01 19.09 64.03
N GLU A 773 -26.69 19.28 63.98
CA GLU A 773 -25.88 19.68 65.14
C GLU A 773 -26.27 21.08 65.65
N GLU A 774 -26.50 22.05 64.75
CA GLU A 774 -27.02 23.36 65.13
C GLU A 774 -28.43 23.28 65.73
N LEU A 775 -29.31 22.44 65.18
CA LEU A 775 -30.64 22.15 65.73
C LEU A 775 -30.55 21.54 67.14
N GLU A 776 -29.62 20.61 67.35
CA GLU A 776 -29.40 20.00 68.66
C GLU A 776 -28.84 20.99 69.66
N VAL A 777 -27.88 21.84 69.25
CA VAL A 777 -27.37 22.94 70.09
C VAL A 777 -28.47 23.95 70.42
N ALA A 778 -29.34 24.29 69.46
CA ALA A 778 -30.48 25.18 69.70
C ALA A 778 -31.49 24.54 70.67
N ARG A 779 -31.83 23.26 70.49
CA ARG A 779 -32.70 22.48 71.39
C ARG A 779 -32.12 22.44 72.80
N LEU A 780 -30.83 22.14 72.94
CA LEU A 780 -30.14 22.12 74.23
C LEU A 780 -30.10 23.52 74.87
N ARG A 781 -29.90 24.58 74.09
CA ARG A 781 -29.99 25.97 74.60
C ARG A 781 -31.41 26.28 75.09
N GLU A 782 -32.45 25.90 74.37
CA GLU A 782 -33.84 26.09 74.80
C GLU A 782 -34.16 25.28 76.06
N GLU A 783 -33.67 24.04 76.14
CA GLU A 783 -33.80 23.18 77.32
C GLU A 783 -33.07 23.80 78.53
N VAL A 784 -31.86 24.33 78.33
CA VAL A 784 -31.11 25.04 79.38
C VAL A 784 -31.88 26.31 79.82
N VAL A 785 -32.38 27.11 78.88
CA VAL A 785 -33.13 28.34 79.21
C VAL A 785 -34.43 28.03 79.95
N THR A 786 -35.17 27.00 79.55
CA THR A 786 -36.41 26.57 80.23
C THR A 786 -36.12 26.03 81.62
N LYS A 787 -35.06 25.22 81.80
CA LYS A 787 -34.60 24.76 83.12
C LYS A 787 -34.15 25.93 84.00
N ILE A 788 -33.44 26.92 83.45
CA ILE A 788 -33.06 28.14 84.18
C ILE A 788 -34.31 28.90 84.64
N ARG A 789 -35.31 29.11 83.76
CA ARG A 789 -36.57 29.78 84.15
C ARG A 789 -37.34 28.99 85.21
N ALA A 790 -37.43 27.67 85.07
CA ALA A 790 -38.08 26.82 86.07
C ALA A 790 -37.37 26.90 87.43
N ASN A 791 -36.03 26.86 87.44
CA ASN A 791 -35.24 27.04 88.67
C ASN A 791 -35.43 28.44 89.27
N GLN A 792 -35.43 29.50 88.45
CA GLN A 792 -35.69 30.86 88.93
C GLN A 792 -37.12 31.00 89.52
N GLN A 793 -38.10 30.29 88.95
CA GLN A 793 -39.46 30.28 89.47
C GLN A 793 -39.54 29.53 90.80
N LEU A 794 -38.93 28.35 90.90
CA LEU A 794 -38.80 27.60 92.16
C LEU A 794 -38.08 28.41 93.25
N GLU A 795 -37.04 29.16 92.89
CA GLU A 795 -36.31 30.03 93.81
C GLU A 795 -37.18 31.19 94.30
N LYS A 796 -38.02 31.79 93.43
CA LYS A 796 -39.02 32.79 93.84
C LYS A 796 -40.09 32.19 94.74
N ASP A 797 -40.57 30.99 94.42
CA ASP A 797 -41.60 30.31 95.20
C ASP A 797 -41.09 29.88 96.58
N LEU A 798 -39.81 29.47 96.69
CA LEU A 798 -39.09 29.26 97.95
C LEU A 798 -38.95 30.55 98.76
N ASN A 799 -38.51 31.64 98.14
CA ASN A 799 -38.41 32.94 98.82
C ASN A 799 -39.78 33.42 99.36
N LEU A 800 -40.86 33.21 98.59
CA LEU A 800 -42.23 33.46 99.05
C LEU A 800 -42.63 32.55 100.22
N MET A 801 -42.20 31.28 100.20
CA MET A 801 -42.39 30.34 101.30
C MET A 801 -41.67 30.84 102.56
N ASP A 802 -40.43 31.30 102.46
CA ASP A 802 -39.66 31.85 103.58
C ASP A 802 -40.30 33.11 104.17
N ILE A 803 -40.81 34.02 103.32
CA ILE A 803 -41.59 35.18 103.77
C ILE A 803 -42.85 34.73 104.51
N LYS A 804 -43.59 33.75 103.99
CA LYS A 804 -44.80 33.21 104.62
C LYS A 804 -44.48 32.52 105.96
N ILE A 805 -43.41 31.74 106.05
CA ILE A 805 -42.93 31.15 107.31
C ILE A 805 -42.57 32.27 108.30
N GLY A 806 -41.86 33.31 107.85
CA GLY A 806 -41.54 34.47 108.69
C GLY A 806 -42.79 35.23 109.19
N LEU A 807 -43.83 35.35 108.37
CA LEU A 807 -45.11 35.95 108.75
C LEU A 807 -45.92 35.05 109.70
N LEU A 808 -45.85 33.73 109.54
CA LEU A 808 -46.44 32.74 110.46
C LEU A 808 -45.79 32.82 111.84
N VAL A 809 -44.45 32.86 111.91
CA VAL A 809 -43.70 33.01 113.18
C VAL A 809 -44.05 34.32 113.90
N LYS A 810 -44.39 35.38 113.13
CA LYS A 810 -44.89 36.65 113.67
C LYS A 810 -46.41 36.66 113.94
N ASN A 811 -47.09 35.51 113.83
CA ASN A 811 -48.54 35.31 113.99
C ASN A 811 -49.42 36.22 113.12
N ARG A 812 -48.94 36.61 111.92
CA ARG A 812 -49.65 37.50 110.99
C ARG A 812 -50.43 36.77 109.88
N ILE A 813 -50.22 35.46 109.71
CA ILE A 813 -50.97 34.57 108.80
C ILE A 813 -51.23 33.22 109.48
N THR A 814 -52.13 32.39 108.95
CA THR A 814 -52.44 31.06 109.51
C THR A 814 -51.54 29.97 108.91
N LEU A 815 -51.45 28.84 109.61
CA LEU A 815 -50.66 27.69 109.16
C LEU A 815 -51.18 27.12 107.82
N GLU A 816 -52.48 27.21 107.56
CA GLU A 816 -53.10 26.78 106.29
C GLU A 816 -52.59 27.57 105.09
N ASP A 817 -52.29 28.87 105.24
CA ASP A 817 -51.78 29.71 104.15
C ASP A 817 -50.34 29.35 103.73
N VAL A 818 -49.56 28.78 104.66
CA VAL A 818 -48.21 28.28 104.38
C VAL A 818 -48.28 26.90 103.73
N ILE A 819 -49.13 26.01 104.27
CA ILE A 819 -49.32 24.65 103.74
C ILE A 819 -49.89 24.67 102.32
N SER A 820 -50.78 25.60 102.00
CA SER A 820 -51.33 25.74 100.64
C SER A 820 -50.29 26.18 99.60
N HIS A 821 -49.28 26.95 100.02
CA HIS A 821 -48.16 27.35 99.16
C HIS A 821 -47.18 26.20 98.93
N SER A 822 -46.89 25.42 99.98
CA SER A 822 -45.99 24.26 99.88
C SER A 822 -46.55 23.14 98.98
N LYS A 823 -47.87 23.07 98.77
CA LYS A 823 -48.50 22.13 97.84
C LYS A 823 -48.47 22.61 96.37
N LYS A 824 -48.12 23.87 96.12
CA LYS A 824 -48.02 24.46 94.77
C LYS A 824 -46.59 24.45 94.23
N LEU A 825 -45.60 24.39 95.12
CA LEU A 825 -44.22 23.94 94.86
C LEU A 825 -44.20 22.43 94.62
#